data_AF-A0A1X2HRL3-F1
#
_entry.id   AF-A0A1X2HRL3-F1
#
_cell.length_a   1.000
_cell.length_b   1.000
_cell.length_c   1.000
_cell.angle_alpha   90.00
_cell.angle_beta   90.00
_cell.angle_gamma   90.00
#
_symmetry.space_group_name_H-M   'P 1'
#
loop_
_entity.id
_entity.type
_entity.pdbx_description
1 polymer ?
#
loop_
_entity_poly.entity_id
_entity_poly.type
_entity_poly.pdbx_seq_one_letter_code
_entity_poly.pdbx_strand_id
1 'polypeptide(L)'
;MTNDDPKEQLCKASTPEQRQQRPFQVVLVDIKKAAKEKMIHCVKRPLEEKDLEFVALSYRWGELHETLIETQVGYTASITSFALNDFYQLCHMMTLELDMKHIQYVWVDAICVDQQHEGRRKATIYQMSNIYDRATYILAVPDLHVTHLKSVCVKNDETIEGSNQYSNDIYHLIHGNVDALAAVEETFLNHIQVPNDPPALRQLLLRYTDHFSFSFMNCQDHHPFYCPVGALDHICETTQAQHRQHYHHHQQHWKAWLKGTSKNTIEELHHCYEPICPLNMFLGLNPSATKNELGQFDNANWKSKVIQRSTTIRQSMEFLTDLVKDWSSRVWVISEFNIAKKKNNLKYWFTQLALASQDNSTTYDGDDDDVKKVPFTFFKFDFVDDPYFSKLAAMIYANQAKVMRTRSTTTNPVYMRFHYTMTRQLNQQTFLEIILGSKASKNEDRFYSTLPLSEYANKKTEVSHWKISSMVSVKLKLYDIMNNMDKLCLLFWSVQKDAIKHGVLPTFVTSTLSLEFKMERLRHTLSNFGSNFDLDDPSIIILCHDQHTNNNNINNSQENDDDDDENDGGDGQPCYYSLRLKPKEFYVVTRDRTCPDTSNDLFMTSLPLCQRVGIHPASTDTLDIVLISPFSSEESSWNVIHDSRLHGMCCLVLVGSFAQNKWIIPCQDVDHYTHYDDDDLKLYTNEGENHQYIHDFNIY
;
A
#
# COMPACT_ATOMS: atom_id res chain seq x y z
N MET A 1 23.51 14.18 -21.74
CA MET A 1 22.62 15.34 -21.90
C MET A 1 23.12 16.41 -20.96
N THR A 2 23.54 17.55 -21.51
CA THR A 2 24.25 18.60 -20.79
C THR A 2 23.35 19.27 -19.75
N ASN A 3 23.90 19.48 -18.55
CA ASN A 3 23.30 20.23 -17.44
C ASN A 3 23.43 21.74 -17.71
N ASP A 4 22.81 22.22 -18.78
CA ASP A 4 22.63 23.65 -18.98
C ASP A 4 21.34 24.06 -18.25
N ASP A 5 21.50 24.62 -17.06
CA ASP A 5 20.43 25.15 -16.23
C ASP A 5 19.81 26.39 -16.91
N PRO A 6 18.61 26.33 -17.49
CA PRO A 6 18.03 27.45 -18.24
C PRO A 6 17.34 28.47 -17.32
N LYS A 7 17.62 28.46 -16.01
CA LYS A 7 16.90 29.28 -15.03
C LYS A 7 17.29 30.76 -15.04
N GLU A 8 18.44 31.16 -15.60
CA GLU A 8 18.82 32.58 -15.59
C GLU A 8 18.31 33.42 -16.78
N GLN A 9 17.84 32.81 -17.88
CA GLN A 9 17.36 33.60 -19.04
C GLN A 9 15.85 33.86 -19.08
N LEU A 10 15.02 33.19 -18.27
CA LEU A 10 13.57 33.42 -18.26
C LEU A 10 13.06 34.41 -17.20
N CYS A 11 13.94 34.92 -16.33
CA CYS A 11 13.59 35.92 -15.30
C CYS A 11 13.80 37.38 -15.75
N LYS A 12 13.94 37.64 -17.06
CA LYS A 12 13.70 39.00 -17.59
C LYS A 12 12.19 39.24 -17.62
N ALA A 13 11.71 39.72 -16.47
CA ALA A 13 10.35 40.09 -16.16
C ALA A 13 9.75 41.00 -17.24
N SER A 14 8.82 40.42 -18.01
CA SER A 14 7.67 41.22 -18.45
C SER A 14 6.81 41.44 -17.20
N THR A 15 6.54 42.69 -16.88
CA THR A 15 5.76 43.11 -15.71
C THR A 15 4.44 42.32 -15.61
N PRO A 16 4.05 41.82 -14.41
CA PRO A 16 2.86 40.99 -14.20
C PRO A 16 1.55 41.60 -14.71
N GLU A 17 1.49 42.94 -14.82
CA GLU A 17 0.28 43.69 -15.15
C GLU A 17 -0.12 43.69 -16.64
N GLN A 18 0.75 43.27 -17.56
CA GLN A 18 0.42 43.27 -19.01
C GLN A 18 0.06 41.91 -19.60
N ARG A 19 0.14 40.82 -18.82
CA ARG A 19 -0.58 39.59 -19.18
C ARG A 19 -2.03 39.75 -18.72
N GLN A 20 -2.81 40.59 -19.41
CA GLN A 20 -4.26 40.37 -19.45
C GLN A 20 -4.47 39.07 -20.22
N GLN A 21 -4.61 38.02 -19.41
CA GLN A 21 -4.36 36.63 -19.69
C GLN A 21 -5.39 36.08 -20.68
N ARG A 22 -4.93 35.58 -21.84
CA ARG A 22 -5.75 34.64 -22.60
C ARG A 22 -6.06 33.46 -21.66
N PRO A 23 -7.33 33.06 -21.50
CA PRO A 23 -7.70 31.97 -20.61
C PRO A 23 -6.97 30.69 -21.04
N PHE A 24 -6.55 29.89 -20.06
CA PHE A 24 -5.78 28.68 -20.33
C PHE A 24 -6.62 27.72 -21.18
N GLN A 25 -6.07 27.31 -22.32
CA GLN A 25 -6.76 26.40 -23.24
C GLN A 25 -6.39 24.96 -22.88
N VAL A 26 -7.34 24.21 -22.33
CA VAL A 26 -7.20 22.77 -22.11
C VAL A 26 -7.50 22.02 -23.42
N VAL A 27 -6.70 21.00 -23.72
CA VAL A 27 -6.95 20.06 -24.82
C VAL A 27 -7.71 18.86 -24.26
N LEU A 28 -8.75 18.41 -24.94
CA LEU A 28 -9.61 17.31 -24.50
C LEU A 28 -9.90 16.35 -25.65
N VAL A 29 -10.08 15.06 -25.36
CA VAL A 29 -10.48 14.03 -26.33
C VAL A 29 -12.00 13.88 -26.37
N ASP A 30 -12.60 13.81 -27.56
CA ASP A 30 -14.02 13.50 -27.76
C ASP A 30 -14.30 12.02 -27.47
N ILE A 31 -15.04 11.74 -26.40
CA ILE A 31 -15.34 10.39 -25.93
C ILE A 31 -16.14 9.60 -26.97
N LYS A 32 -17.12 10.23 -27.62
CA LYS A 32 -18.04 9.53 -28.55
C LYS A 32 -17.33 9.13 -29.83
N LYS A 33 -16.48 10.01 -30.36
CA LYS A 33 -15.65 9.69 -31.54
C LYS A 33 -14.62 8.61 -31.21
N ALA A 34 -13.93 8.72 -30.08
CA ALA A 34 -12.99 7.67 -29.64
C ALA A 34 -13.68 6.31 -29.46
N ALA A 35 -14.88 6.28 -28.86
CA ALA A 35 -15.64 5.06 -28.65
C ALA A 35 -16.12 4.41 -29.94
N LYS A 36 -16.76 5.18 -30.83
CA LYS A 36 -17.46 4.68 -32.03
C LYS A 36 -16.57 4.55 -33.25
N GLU A 37 -15.76 5.57 -33.51
CA GLU A 37 -14.94 5.70 -34.72
C GLU A 37 -13.52 5.15 -34.50
N LYS A 38 -13.16 4.79 -33.26
CA LYS A 38 -11.82 4.31 -32.88
C LYS A 38 -10.73 5.29 -33.35
N MET A 39 -11.03 6.58 -33.21
CA MET A 39 -10.18 7.69 -33.63
C MET A 39 -10.05 8.70 -32.49
N ILE A 40 -8.82 9.15 -32.24
CA ILE A 40 -8.56 10.24 -31.29
C ILE A 40 -8.83 11.57 -31.99
N HIS A 41 -9.86 12.28 -31.52
CA HIS A 41 -10.20 13.62 -31.97
C HIS A 41 -10.10 14.58 -30.79
N CYS A 42 -9.11 15.49 -30.82
CA CYS A 42 -8.95 16.46 -29.74
C CYS A 42 -9.58 17.81 -30.07
N VAL A 43 -10.02 18.52 -29.03
CA VAL A 43 -10.54 19.90 -29.10
C VAL A 43 -9.83 20.79 -28.08
N LYS A 44 -9.72 22.09 -28.36
CA LYS A 44 -9.25 23.11 -27.41
C LYS A 44 -10.44 23.85 -26.80
N ARG A 45 -10.47 23.96 -25.47
CA ARG A 45 -11.50 24.69 -24.71
C ARG A 45 -10.85 25.56 -23.63
N PRO A 46 -11.40 26.74 -23.30
CA PRO A 46 -11.01 27.47 -22.09
C PRO A 46 -11.32 26.64 -20.84
N LEU A 47 -10.35 26.41 -19.94
CA LEU A 47 -10.57 25.64 -18.70
C LEU A 47 -11.59 26.32 -17.76
N GLU A 48 -11.68 27.65 -17.85
CA GLU A 48 -12.60 28.48 -17.06
C GLU A 48 -14.03 28.56 -17.66
N GLU A 49 -14.31 27.87 -18.77
CA GLU A 49 -15.65 27.77 -19.34
C GLU A 49 -16.63 27.13 -18.33
N LYS A 50 -17.76 27.80 -18.06
CA LYS A 50 -18.67 27.43 -16.96
C LYS A 50 -19.33 26.07 -17.16
N ASP A 51 -19.69 25.77 -18.40
CA ASP A 51 -20.44 24.57 -18.78
C ASP A 51 -19.51 23.47 -19.33
N LEU A 52 -18.20 23.60 -19.14
CA LEU A 52 -17.24 22.61 -19.57
C LEU A 52 -17.20 21.43 -18.60
N GLU A 53 -17.86 20.34 -18.98
CA GLU A 53 -17.81 19.06 -18.28
C GLU A 53 -16.84 18.10 -18.98
N PHE A 54 -15.98 17.47 -18.20
CA PHE A 54 -15.06 16.45 -18.68
C PHE A 54 -14.65 15.48 -17.57
N VAL A 55 -14.25 14.27 -17.97
CA VAL A 55 -13.62 13.29 -17.07
C VAL A 55 -12.10 13.46 -17.15
N ALA A 56 -11.40 13.49 -16.02
CA ALA A 56 -9.94 13.40 -16.02
C ALA A 56 -9.51 11.96 -15.70
N LEU A 57 -8.65 11.37 -16.54
CA LEU A 57 -8.12 10.04 -16.27
C LEU A 57 -6.96 10.09 -15.28
N SER A 58 -6.98 9.18 -14.32
CA SER A 58 -5.84 8.85 -13.46
C SER A 58 -5.42 7.43 -13.76
N TYR A 59 -4.17 7.21 -14.12
CA TYR A 59 -3.70 5.88 -14.55
C TYR A 59 -2.19 5.73 -14.35
N ARG A 60 -1.71 4.50 -14.46
CA ARG A 60 -0.29 4.18 -14.37
C ARG A 60 0.42 4.57 -15.68
N TRP A 61 1.39 5.48 -15.64
CA TRP A 61 2.28 5.71 -16.77
C TRP A 61 3.09 4.44 -17.08
N GLY A 62 3.11 4.02 -18.34
CA GLY A 62 3.50 2.68 -18.76
C GLY A 62 4.77 2.62 -19.62
N GLU A 63 5.13 1.36 -19.89
CA GLU A 63 6.34 0.87 -20.60
C GLU A 63 5.92 0.11 -21.87
N LEU A 64 5.00 0.67 -22.65
CA LEU A 64 4.63 0.14 -23.96
C LEU A 64 5.46 0.78 -25.07
N HIS A 65 5.48 0.11 -26.23
CA HIS A 65 6.02 0.69 -27.45
C HIS A 65 5.27 1.97 -27.83
N GLU A 66 6.03 2.97 -28.26
CA GLU A 66 5.51 4.27 -28.65
C GLU A 66 4.48 4.15 -29.77
N THR A 67 3.31 4.73 -29.54
CA THR A 67 2.27 4.90 -30.55
C THR A 67 2.06 6.39 -30.81
N LEU A 68 2.28 6.82 -32.05
CA LEU A 68 2.09 8.20 -32.48
C LEU A 68 0.66 8.41 -33.00
N ILE A 69 0.01 9.48 -32.54
CA ILE A 69 -1.32 9.87 -33.00
C ILE A 69 -1.38 11.35 -33.37
N GLU A 70 -2.08 11.69 -34.46
CA GLU A 70 -2.36 13.07 -34.81
C GLU A 70 -3.56 13.59 -34.00
N THR A 71 -3.35 14.64 -33.20
CA THR A 71 -4.40 15.16 -32.30
C THR A 71 -5.40 16.10 -32.98
N GLN A 72 -5.14 16.53 -34.21
CA GLN A 72 -5.90 17.55 -34.95
C GLN A 72 -5.90 18.95 -34.32
N VAL A 73 -5.14 19.17 -33.23
CA VAL A 73 -4.98 20.49 -32.58
C VAL A 73 -3.57 21.07 -32.74
N GLY A 74 -2.81 20.55 -33.71
CA GLY A 74 -1.52 21.08 -34.15
C GLY A 74 -0.30 20.47 -33.47
N TYR A 75 -0.40 19.26 -32.91
CA TYR A 75 0.74 18.44 -32.50
C TYR A 75 0.43 16.93 -32.61
N THR A 76 1.47 16.11 -32.60
CA THR A 76 1.39 14.64 -32.56
C THR A 76 1.62 14.20 -31.12
N ALA A 77 0.70 13.42 -30.55
CA ALA A 77 0.91 12.83 -29.22
C ALA A 77 1.67 11.50 -29.35
N SER A 78 2.59 11.26 -28.42
CA SER A 78 3.36 10.04 -28.28
C SER A 78 2.86 9.30 -27.05
N ILE A 79 2.22 8.16 -27.25
CA ILE A 79 1.64 7.34 -26.19
C ILE A 79 2.52 6.12 -25.96
N THR A 80 3.09 6.03 -24.78
CA THR A 80 3.86 4.85 -24.30
C THR A 80 3.19 4.17 -23.12
N SER A 81 2.06 4.72 -22.63
CA SER A 81 1.51 4.30 -21.35
C SER A 81 0.43 3.24 -21.44
N PHE A 82 -0.35 3.21 -22.51
CA PHE A 82 -1.47 2.28 -22.69
C PHE A 82 -1.71 1.98 -24.17
N ALA A 83 -2.41 0.88 -24.47
CA ALA A 83 -2.83 0.57 -25.82
C ALA A 83 -4.10 1.36 -26.20
N LEU A 84 -4.17 1.85 -27.44
CA LEU A 84 -5.32 2.64 -27.90
C LEU A 84 -6.64 1.87 -27.85
N ASN A 85 -6.61 0.55 -28.10
CA ASN A 85 -7.81 -0.28 -28.03
C ASN A 85 -8.43 -0.30 -26.63
N ASP A 86 -7.60 -0.42 -25.59
CA ASP A 86 -8.02 -0.39 -24.19
C ASP A 86 -8.66 0.98 -23.87
N PHE A 87 -8.06 2.07 -24.35
CA PHE A 87 -8.62 3.42 -24.21
C PHE A 87 -9.94 3.62 -24.98
N TYR A 88 -10.07 3.08 -26.19
CA TYR A 88 -11.33 3.14 -26.95
C TYR A 88 -12.45 2.35 -26.29
N GLN A 89 -12.14 1.20 -25.69
CA GLN A 89 -13.09 0.42 -24.90
C GLN A 89 -13.51 1.19 -23.64
N LEU A 90 -12.57 1.82 -22.95
CA LEU A 90 -12.87 2.70 -21.81
C LEU A 90 -13.80 3.86 -22.21
N CYS A 91 -13.53 4.55 -23.33
CA CYS A 91 -14.41 5.59 -23.84
C CYS A 91 -15.81 5.06 -24.16
N HIS A 92 -15.90 3.84 -24.73
CA HIS A 92 -17.19 3.20 -24.97
C HIS A 92 -17.96 2.97 -23.66
N MET A 93 -17.30 2.49 -22.61
CA MET A 93 -17.92 2.34 -21.30
C MET A 93 -18.43 3.67 -20.72
N MET A 94 -17.68 4.77 -20.87
CA MET A 94 -18.15 6.10 -20.46
C MET A 94 -19.44 6.53 -21.18
N THR A 95 -19.66 6.09 -22.42
CA THR A 95 -20.91 6.39 -23.14
C THR A 95 -22.12 5.59 -22.63
N LEU A 96 -21.89 4.49 -21.89
CA LEU A 96 -22.93 3.63 -21.32
C LEU A 96 -23.22 3.95 -19.85
N GLU A 97 -22.21 4.43 -19.12
CA GLU A 97 -22.32 4.82 -17.71
C GLU A 97 -23.37 5.93 -17.52
N LEU A 98 -24.33 5.71 -16.62
CA LEU A 98 -25.47 6.62 -16.42
C LEU A 98 -25.04 8.06 -16.08
N ASP A 99 -24.04 8.20 -15.21
CA ASP A 99 -23.54 9.50 -14.75
C ASP A 99 -22.50 10.13 -15.70
N MET A 100 -22.02 9.41 -16.73
CA MET A 100 -20.98 9.92 -17.64
C MET A 100 -21.43 10.02 -19.09
N LYS A 101 -22.54 9.37 -19.49
CA LYS A 101 -23.05 9.38 -20.86
C LYS A 101 -23.33 10.78 -21.44
N HIS A 102 -23.54 11.77 -20.58
CA HIS A 102 -23.76 13.16 -20.97
C HIS A 102 -22.46 13.97 -21.13
N ILE A 103 -21.37 13.52 -20.50
CA ILE A 103 -20.06 14.14 -20.58
C ILE A 103 -19.45 13.84 -21.95
N GLN A 104 -19.01 14.87 -22.67
CA GLN A 104 -18.54 14.74 -24.05
C GLN A 104 -17.03 14.47 -24.14
N TYR A 105 -16.29 14.86 -23.11
CA TYR A 105 -14.85 15.03 -23.18
C TYR A 105 -14.13 14.27 -22.07
N VAL A 106 -12.95 13.76 -22.41
CA VAL A 106 -12.01 13.17 -21.45
C VAL A 106 -10.64 13.83 -21.59
N TRP A 107 -10.03 14.15 -20.46
CA TRP A 107 -8.66 14.63 -20.37
C TRP A 107 -7.72 13.47 -20.02
N VAL A 108 -6.69 13.29 -20.84
CA VAL A 108 -5.65 12.26 -20.66
C VAL A 108 -4.32 12.91 -20.97
N ASP A 109 -3.45 13.07 -19.98
CA ASP A 109 -2.15 13.75 -20.11
C ASP A 109 -1.27 13.23 -21.25
N ALA A 110 -1.20 11.91 -21.48
CA ALA A 110 -0.44 11.31 -22.59
C ALA A 110 -0.90 11.76 -23.98
N ILE A 111 -2.16 12.23 -24.10
CA ILE A 111 -2.75 12.69 -25.37
C ILE A 111 -2.87 14.21 -25.39
N CYS A 112 -3.34 14.80 -24.30
CA CYS A 112 -3.77 16.19 -24.18
C CYS A 112 -2.63 17.16 -23.86
N VAL A 113 -1.42 16.65 -23.59
CA VAL A 113 -0.21 17.46 -23.36
C VAL A 113 0.70 17.36 -24.59
N ASP A 114 1.11 18.50 -25.12
CA ASP A 114 2.12 18.60 -26.18
C ASP A 114 3.50 18.26 -25.61
N GLN A 115 3.83 16.96 -25.62
CA GLN A 115 5.07 16.42 -25.03
C GLN A 115 6.34 16.89 -25.76
N GLN A 116 6.22 17.23 -27.05
CA GLN A 116 7.33 17.63 -27.92
C GLN A 116 7.74 19.09 -27.68
N HIS A 117 6.80 19.96 -27.31
CA HIS A 117 7.08 21.37 -27.06
C HIS A 117 7.26 21.66 -25.56
N GLU A 118 8.51 21.74 -25.09
CA GLU A 118 8.85 21.91 -23.67
C GLU A 118 8.09 23.05 -22.97
N GLY A 119 8.01 24.23 -23.59
CA GLY A 119 7.28 25.38 -23.00
C GLY A 119 5.79 25.13 -22.78
N ARG A 120 5.11 24.47 -23.73
CA ARG A 120 3.68 24.13 -23.63
C ARG A 120 3.47 23.00 -22.62
N ARG A 121 4.34 21.97 -22.66
CA ARG A 121 4.35 20.88 -21.67
C ARG A 121 4.45 21.44 -20.26
N LYS A 122 5.44 22.30 -19.98
CA LYS A 122 5.60 22.95 -18.67
C LYS A 122 4.37 23.78 -18.29
N ALA A 123 3.85 24.59 -19.21
CA ALA A 123 2.65 25.39 -18.95
C ALA A 123 1.44 24.54 -18.57
N THR A 124 1.21 23.41 -19.24
CA THR A 124 0.12 22.48 -18.90
C THR A 124 0.39 21.74 -17.59
N ILE A 125 1.63 21.31 -17.33
CA ILE A 125 2.02 20.67 -16.06
C ILE A 125 1.72 21.61 -14.87
N TYR A 126 2.03 22.90 -14.99
CA TYR A 126 1.69 23.89 -13.96
C TYR A 126 0.17 24.06 -13.74
N GLN A 127 -0.65 23.65 -14.70
CA GLN A 127 -2.12 23.70 -14.62
C GLN A 127 -2.76 22.34 -14.29
N MET A 128 -1.99 21.25 -14.14
CA MET A 128 -2.55 19.90 -13.91
C MET A 128 -3.49 19.85 -12.70
N SER A 129 -3.08 20.44 -11.57
CA SER A 129 -3.95 20.48 -10.39
C SER A 129 -5.27 21.21 -10.66
N ASN A 130 -5.25 22.27 -11.46
CA ASN A 130 -6.46 23.00 -11.84
C ASN A 130 -7.32 22.19 -12.82
N ILE A 131 -6.70 21.42 -13.73
CA ILE A 131 -7.43 20.54 -14.65
C ILE A 131 -8.15 19.44 -13.88
N TYR A 132 -7.45 18.73 -13.00
CA TYR A 132 -8.06 17.70 -12.14
C TYR A 132 -9.11 18.29 -11.20
N ASP A 133 -8.86 19.47 -10.63
CA ASP A 133 -9.85 20.15 -9.80
C ASP A 133 -11.11 20.45 -10.63
N ARG A 134 -11.00 20.98 -11.85
CA ARG A 134 -12.16 21.34 -12.67
C ARG A 134 -12.90 20.16 -13.29
N ALA A 135 -12.32 18.96 -13.28
CA ALA A 135 -12.96 17.76 -13.83
C ALA A 135 -14.24 17.40 -13.08
N THR A 136 -15.27 16.96 -13.83
CA THR A 136 -16.54 16.48 -13.25
C THR A 136 -16.30 15.22 -12.43
N TYR A 137 -15.51 14.30 -12.98
CA TYR A 137 -15.06 13.08 -12.31
C TYR A 137 -13.57 12.87 -12.56
N ILE A 138 -12.90 12.29 -11.57
CA ILE A 138 -11.58 11.69 -11.74
C ILE A 138 -11.80 10.19 -11.85
N LEU A 139 -11.43 9.60 -12.99
CA LEU A 139 -11.58 8.16 -13.24
C LEU A 139 -10.22 7.47 -13.13
N ALA A 140 -10.03 6.72 -12.05
CA ALA A 140 -8.87 5.88 -11.83
C ALA A 140 -8.97 4.58 -12.66
N VAL A 141 -7.93 4.28 -13.44
CA VAL A 141 -7.85 3.05 -14.24
C VAL A 141 -6.49 2.38 -13.99
N PRO A 142 -6.32 1.66 -12.86
CA PRO A 142 -5.03 1.11 -12.44
C PRO A 142 -4.37 0.18 -13.47
N ASP A 143 -5.18 -0.49 -14.28
CA ASP A 143 -4.74 -1.49 -15.27
C ASP A 143 -4.88 -1.02 -16.73
N LEU A 144 -4.96 0.29 -17.01
CA LEU A 144 -5.08 0.81 -18.39
C LEU A 144 -3.96 0.34 -19.34
N HIS A 145 -2.88 -0.21 -18.78
CA HIS A 145 -1.73 -0.80 -19.46
C HIS A 145 -1.79 -2.35 -19.46
N VAL A 146 -3.00 -2.94 -19.48
CA VAL A 146 -3.23 -4.39 -19.38
C VAL A 146 -2.42 -5.20 -20.39
N THR A 147 -2.23 -4.67 -21.61
CA THR A 147 -1.37 -5.28 -22.64
C THR A 147 0.07 -5.49 -22.14
N HIS A 148 0.64 -4.51 -21.43
CA HIS A 148 1.97 -4.66 -20.82
C HIS A 148 1.92 -5.70 -19.71
N LEU A 149 0.92 -5.65 -18.82
CA LEU A 149 0.78 -6.59 -17.71
C LEU A 149 0.77 -8.05 -18.16
N LYS A 150 0.06 -8.36 -19.25
CA LYS A 150 0.05 -9.68 -19.91
C LYS A 150 1.43 -10.09 -20.41
N SER A 151 2.17 -9.16 -21.02
CA SER A 151 3.48 -9.43 -21.60
C SER A 151 4.60 -9.64 -20.57
N VAL A 152 4.44 -9.09 -19.35
CA VAL A 152 5.49 -9.16 -18.30
C VAL A 152 5.68 -10.59 -17.80
N CYS A 153 4.60 -11.34 -17.56
CA CYS A 153 4.70 -12.75 -17.19
C CYS A 153 3.43 -13.56 -17.51
N VAL A 154 3.61 -14.85 -17.80
CA VAL A 154 2.53 -15.81 -18.10
C VAL A 154 1.47 -15.85 -17.00
N LYS A 155 1.90 -15.80 -15.73
CA LYS A 155 0.98 -15.81 -14.59
C LYS A 155 0.03 -14.60 -14.57
N ASN A 156 0.50 -13.42 -14.99
CA ASN A 156 -0.36 -12.25 -15.09
C ASN A 156 -1.39 -12.45 -16.20
N ASP A 157 -0.98 -12.96 -17.37
CA ASP A 157 -1.90 -13.24 -18.47
C ASP A 157 -2.98 -14.25 -18.07
N GLU A 158 -2.59 -15.37 -17.43
CA GLU A 158 -3.54 -16.36 -16.87
C GLU A 158 -4.50 -15.75 -15.84
N THR A 159 -4.01 -14.87 -14.97
CA THR A 159 -4.83 -14.20 -13.96
C THR A 159 -5.81 -13.21 -14.58
N ILE A 160 -5.37 -12.46 -15.60
CA ILE A 160 -6.20 -11.51 -16.35
C ILE A 160 -7.28 -12.26 -17.14
N GLU A 161 -6.94 -13.37 -17.80
CA GLU A 161 -7.91 -14.19 -18.52
C GLU A 161 -8.91 -14.83 -17.57
N GLY A 162 -8.44 -15.30 -16.42
CA GLY A 162 -9.31 -15.74 -15.33
C GLY A 162 -10.23 -14.64 -14.80
N SER A 163 -9.76 -13.40 -14.75
CA SER A 163 -10.57 -12.23 -14.37
C SER A 163 -11.66 -11.96 -15.40
N ASN A 164 -11.34 -12.07 -16.70
CA ASN A 164 -12.32 -11.95 -17.79
C ASN A 164 -13.41 -13.03 -17.65
N GLN A 165 -13.00 -14.28 -17.41
CA GLN A 165 -13.89 -15.44 -17.29
C GLN A 165 -14.92 -15.28 -16.17
N TYR A 166 -14.50 -14.75 -15.01
CA TYR A 166 -15.36 -14.54 -13.83
C TYR A 166 -15.62 -13.05 -13.55
N SER A 167 -15.64 -12.23 -14.60
CA SER A 167 -15.79 -10.77 -14.49
C SER A 167 -17.09 -10.37 -13.78
N ASN A 168 -18.18 -11.10 -13.97
CA ASN A 168 -19.45 -10.86 -13.30
C ASN A 168 -19.40 -11.14 -11.79
N ASP A 169 -18.78 -12.26 -11.40
CA ASP A 169 -18.54 -12.59 -10.00
C ASP A 169 -17.68 -11.52 -9.33
N ILE A 170 -16.57 -11.14 -9.97
CA ILE A 170 -15.62 -10.15 -9.46
C ILE A 170 -16.28 -8.77 -9.36
N TYR A 171 -17.05 -8.37 -10.37
CA TYR A 171 -17.76 -7.10 -10.38
C TYR A 171 -18.74 -6.99 -9.21
N HIS A 172 -19.62 -7.97 -9.03
CA HIS A 172 -20.58 -7.98 -7.94
C HIS A 172 -19.93 -8.16 -6.57
N LEU A 173 -18.81 -8.89 -6.51
CA LEU A 173 -18.00 -9.01 -5.31
C LEU A 173 -17.42 -7.65 -4.91
N ILE A 174 -16.75 -6.92 -5.82
CA ILE A 174 -16.21 -5.58 -5.55
C ILE A 174 -17.34 -4.62 -5.13
N HIS A 175 -18.49 -4.66 -5.79
CA HIS A 175 -19.65 -3.84 -5.43
C HIS A 175 -20.27 -4.19 -4.07
N GLY A 176 -20.04 -5.39 -3.54
CA GLY A 176 -20.72 -5.90 -2.36
C GLY A 176 -22.20 -6.27 -2.62
N ASN A 177 -22.58 -6.56 -3.87
CA ASN A 177 -23.95 -6.91 -4.25
C ASN A 177 -24.25 -8.38 -3.93
N VAL A 178 -24.53 -8.68 -2.66
CA VAL A 178 -24.73 -10.04 -2.15
C VAL A 178 -25.79 -10.81 -2.94
N ASP A 179 -26.95 -10.20 -3.21
CA ASP A 179 -28.06 -10.87 -3.90
C ASP A 179 -27.73 -11.20 -5.36
N ALA A 180 -27.07 -10.27 -6.06
CA ALA A 180 -26.64 -10.48 -7.44
C ALA A 180 -25.56 -11.57 -7.52
N LEU A 181 -24.62 -11.56 -6.58
CA LEU A 181 -23.57 -12.57 -6.49
C LEU A 181 -24.15 -13.96 -6.19
N ALA A 182 -25.14 -14.07 -5.31
CA ALA A 182 -25.86 -15.32 -5.07
C ALA A 182 -26.56 -15.85 -6.34
N ALA A 183 -27.16 -14.97 -7.15
CA ALA A 183 -27.77 -15.36 -8.43
C ALA A 183 -26.74 -15.83 -9.46
N VAL A 184 -25.56 -15.18 -9.52
CA VAL A 184 -24.44 -15.62 -10.36
C VAL A 184 -23.94 -16.99 -9.93
N GLU A 185 -23.81 -17.21 -8.62
CA GLU A 185 -23.36 -18.49 -8.06
C GLU A 185 -24.34 -19.62 -8.31
N GLU A 186 -25.64 -19.37 -8.19
CA GLU A 186 -26.66 -20.36 -8.52
C GLU A 186 -26.63 -20.73 -10.02
N THR A 187 -26.44 -19.72 -10.88
CA THR A 187 -26.27 -19.92 -12.33
C THR A 187 -25.03 -20.76 -12.63
N PHE A 188 -23.91 -20.49 -11.94
CA PHE A 188 -22.68 -21.28 -12.05
C PHE A 188 -22.88 -22.72 -11.59
N LEU A 189 -23.53 -22.95 -10.45
CA LEU A 189 -23.83 -24.29 -9.93
C LEU A 189 -24.70 -25.10 -10.91
N ASN A 190 -25.68 -24.45 -11.54
CA ASN A 190 -26.47 -25.04 -12.63
C ASN A 190 -25.61 -25.40 -13.84
N HIS A 191 -24.73 -24.49 -14.28
CA HIS A 191 -23.86 -24.69 -15.43
C HIS A 191 -22.91 -25.89 -15.26
N ILE A 192 -22.32 -26.06 -14.07
CA ILE A 192 -21.43 -27.18 -13.78
C ILE A 192 -22.18 -28.45 -13.33
N GLN A 193 -23.52 -28.43 -13.37
CA GLN A 193 -24.39 -29.56 -13.06
C GLN A 193 -24.27 -30.06 -11.61
N VAL A 194 -24.10 -29.15 -10.64
CA VAL A 194 -24.27 -29.53 -9.22
C VAL A 194 -25.72 -29.95 -9.01
N PRO A 195 -26.01 -31.09 -8.38
CA PRO A 195 -27.39 -31.53 -8.14
C PRO A 195 -28.24 -30.46 -7.43
N ASN A 196 -29.48 -30.28 -7.89
CA ASN A 196 -30.49 -29.45 -7.22
C ASN A 196 -31.11 -30.16 -6.00
N ASP A 197 -31.08 -31.49 -6.01
CA ASP A 197 -31.64 -32.36 -4.98
C ASP A 197 -30.50 -33.20 -4.37
N PRO A 198 -30.29 -33.16 -3.04
CA PRO A 198 -31.05 -32.37 -2.06
C PRO A 198 -30.68 -30.88 -2.07
N PRO A 199 -31.64 -29.94 -1.83
CA PRO A 199 -31.36 -28.51 -1.72
C PRO A 199 -30.30 -28.16 -0.67
N ALA A 200 -30.16 -29.01 0.35
CA ALA A 200 -29.15 -28.89 1.39
C ALA A 200 -27.72 -28.86 0.82
N LEU A 201 -27.45 -29.59 -0.26
CA LEU A 201 -26.12 -29.63 -0.89
C LEU A 201 -25.65 -28.23 -1.30
N ARG A 202 -26.47 -27.52 -2.07
CA ARG A 202 -26.11 -26.18 -2.55
C ARG A 202 -25.99 -25.18 -1.39
N GLN A 203 -26.88 -25.29 -0.40
CA GLN A 203 -26.79 -24.44 0.81
C GLN A 203 -25.49 -24.71 1.59
N LEU A 204 -25.08 -25.97 1.72
CA LEU A 204 -23.82 -26.34 2.37
C LEU A 204 -22.61 -25.77 1.60
N LEU A 205 -22.61 -25.90 0.28
CA LEU A 205 -21.57 -25.33 -0.58
C LEU A 205 -21.46 -23.81 -0.43
N LEU A 206 -22.58 -23.11 -0.56
CA LEU A 206 -22.63 -21.64 -0.55
C LEU A 206 -22.25 -21.02 0.81
N ARG A 207 -22.52 -21.71 1.93
CA ARG A 207 -22.36 -21.15 3.28
C ARG A 207 -21.21 -21.71 4.10
N TYR A 208 -20.78 -22.94 3.84
CA TYR A 208 -19.83 -23.65 4.72
C TYR A 208 -18.58 -24.12 3.96
N THR A 209 -18.26 -23.44 2.86
CA THR A 209 -17.01 -23.64 2.11
C THR A 209 -16.38 -22.31 1.74
N ASP A 210 -15.07 -22.32 1.51
CA ASP A 210 -14.30 -21.14 1.12
C ASP A 210 -14.38 -20.77 -0.37
N HIS A 211 -15.33 -21.36 -1.09
CA HIS A 211 -15.38 -21.28 -2.55
C HIS A 211 -16.44 -20.33 -3.12
N PHE A 212 -17.23 -19.69 -2.25
CA PHE A 212 -18.36 -18.85 -2.63
C PHE A 212 -18.40 -17.52 -1.89
N SER A 213 -19.33 -16.66 -2.32
CA SER A 213 -19.57 -15.29 -1.87
C SER A 213 -19.50 -15.11 -0.37
N PHE A 214 -20.11 -16.02 0.38
CA PHE A 214 -20.16 -15.94 1.83
C PHE A 214 -18.75 -15.87 2.45
N SER A 215 -17.85 -16.79 2.08
CA SER A 215 -16.44 -16.76 2.54
C SER A 215 -15.59 -15.71 1.84
N PHE A 216 -15.95 -15.26 0.63
CA PHE A 216 -15.25 -14.15 -0.02
C PHE A 216 -15.52 -12.81 0.65
N MET A 217 -16.68 -12.64 1.28
CA MET A 217 -17.15 -11.40 1.89
C MET A 217 -17.00 -11.37 3.41
N ASN A 218 -17.17 -12.51 4.09
CA ASN A 218 -17.18 -12.58 5.55
C ASN A 218 -15.92 -13.26 6.07
N CYS A 219 -15.31 -12.67 7.10
CA CYS A 219 -14.25 -13.33 7.84
C CYS A 219 -14.88 -14.29 8.84
N GLN A 220 -14.57 -15.58 8.71
CA GLN A 220 -14.96 -16.57 9.69
C GLN A 220 -13.73 -17.29 10.19
N ASP A 221 -13.64 -17.43 11.50
CA ASP A 221 -12.60 -18.24 12.13
C ASP A 221 -12.92 -19.72 11.90
N HIS A 222 -11.91 -20.49 11.52
CA HIS A 222 -11.98 -21.94 11.40
C HIS A 222 -10.79 -22.56 12.11
N HIS A 223 -10.89 -23.87 12.36
CA HIS A 223 -9.81 -24.64 12.96
C HIS A 223 -8.53 -24.55 12.12
N PRO A 224 -7.32 -24.52 12.72
CA PRO A 224 -6.05 -24.52 11.98
C PRO A 224 -5.83 -25.72 11.05
N PHE A 225 -6.64 -26.79 11.22
CA PHE A 225 -6.62 -27.99 10.38
C PHE A 225 -7.75 -28.05 9.36
N TYR A 226 -8.57 -26.99 9.26
CA TYR A 226 -9.60 -26.91 8.23
C TYR A 226 -8.96 -26.94 6.84
N CYS A 227 -9.47 -27.82 5.99
CA CYS A 227 -9.06 -27.95 4.60
C CYS A 227 -10.27 -27.63 3.72
N PRO A 228 -10.29 -26.51 2.96
CA PRO A 228 -11.40 -26.15 2.08
C PRO A 228 -11.78 -27.25 1.10
N VAL A 229 -10.78 -27.93 0.53
CA VAL A 229 -10.96 -29.05 -0.40
C VAL A 229 -11.58 -30.25 0.32
N GLY A 230 -11.06 -30.60 1.50
CA GLY A 230 -11.62 -31.69 2.31
C GLY A 230 -13.06 -31.43 2.75
N ALA A 231 -13.43 -30.18 3.05
CA ALA A 231 -14.80 -29.79 3.35
C ALA A 231 -15.74 -29.95 2.15
N LEU A 232 -15.29 -29.54 0.96
CA LEU A 232 -16.02 -29.72 -0.30
C LEU A 232 -16.25 -31.21 -0.62
N ASP A 233 -15.22 -32.04 -0.44
CA ASP A 233 -15.30 -33.47 -0.65
C ASP A 233 -16.26 -34.13 0.33
N HIS A 234 -16.15 -33.79 1.61
CA HIS A 234 -17.00 -34.31 2.67
C HIS A 234 -18.48 -33.98 2.45
N ILE A 235 -18.81 -32.74 2.04
CA ILE A 235 -20.18 -32.36 1.66
C ILE A 235 -20.71 -33.28 0.56
N CYS A 236 -19.89 -33.57 -0.45
CA CYS A 236 -20.29 -34.41 -1.57
C CYS A 236 -20.51 -35.86 -1.15
N GLU A 237 -19.59 -36.45 -0.37
CA GLU A 237 -19.65 -37.84 0.07
C GLU A 237 -20.84 -38.12 0.97
N THR A 238 -21.05 -37.26 1.96
CA THR A 238 -22.17 -37.38 2.91
C THR A 238 -23.52 -37.21 2.22
N THR A 239 -23.64 -36.26 1.29
CA THR A 239 -24.86 -36.08 0.49
C THR A 239 -25.15 -37.30 -0.40
N GLN A 240 -24.13 -37.87 -1.05
CA GLN A 240 -24.28 -39.07 -1.87
C GLN A 240 -24.64 -40.31 -1.01
N ALA A 241 -24.02 -40.45 0.16
CA ALA A 241 -24.32 -41.53 1.09
C ALA A 241 -25.76 -41.47 1.60
N GLN A 242 -26.25 -40.28 1.96
CA GLN A 242 -27.65 -40.05 2.32
C GLN A 242 -28.60 -40.42 1.19
N HIS A 243 -28.27 -40.06 -0.06
CA HIS A 243 -29.10 -40.42 -1.22
C HIS A 243 -29.15 -41.95 -1.43
N ARG A 244 -28.06 -42.68 -1.18
CA ARG A 244 -28.05 -44.16 -1.27
C ARG A 244 -28.88 -44.81 -0.15
N GLN A 245 -28.81 -44.29 1.06
CA GLN A 245 -29.55 -44.84 2.21
C GLN A 245 -31.06 -44.52 2.12
N HIS A 246 -31.44 -43.36 1.58
CA HIS A 246 -32.84 -42.91 1.54
C HIS A 246 -33.72 -43.61 0.50
N TYR A 247 -33.14 -44.33 -0.47
CA TYR A 247 -33.91 -45.05 -1.50
C TYR A 247 -34.78 -46.19 -0.96
N HIS A 248 -34.58 -46.61 0.30
CA HIS A 248 -35.30 -47.77 0.85
C HIS A 248 -36.34 -47.50 1.92
N HIS A 249 -36.47 -46.30 2.54
CA HIS A 249 -37.40 -46.20 3.68
C HIS A 249 -38.28 -44.97 3.92
N HIS A 250 -38.09 -43.77 3.33
CA HIS A 250 -38.99 -42.64 3.66
C HIS A 250 -39.02 -41.51 2.63
N GLN A 251 -40.07 -41.46 1.82
CA GLN A 251 -40.39 -40.32 0.94
C GLN A 251 -41.17 -39.18 1.66
N GLN A 252 -41.46 -39.32 2.96
CA GLN A 252 -42.37 -38.43 3.70
C GLN A 252 -41.70 -37.46 4.69
N HIS A 253 -40.48 -37.72 5.18
CA HIS A 253 -39.87 -36.91 6.26
C HIS A 253 -39.25 -35.59 5.76
N TRP A 254 -38.71 -35.56 4.53
CA TRP A 254 -38.06 -34.37 3.96
C TRP A 254 -39.05 -33.22 3.64
N LYS A 255 -40.32 -33.54 3.35
CA LYS A 255 -41.38 -32.53 3.10
C LYS A 255 -41.79 -31.76 4.36
N ALA A 256 -41.56 -32.31 5.56
CA ALA A 256 -41.77 -31.60 6.82
C ALA A 256 -40.64 -30.61 7.12
N TRP A 257 -39.42 -30.91 6.66
CA TRP A 257 -38.22 -30.11 6.87
C TRP A 257 -38.25 -28.78 6.08
N LEU A 258 -38.77 -28.79 4.85
CA LEU A 258 -38.92 -27.58 4.02
C LEU A 258 -39.94 -26.55 4.53
N LYS A 259 -40.78 -26.88 5.52
CA LYS A 259 -41.82 -25.97 6.03
C LYS A 259 -41.42 -25.20 7.30
N GLY A 260 -40.24 -25.44 7.86
CA GLY A 260 -39.72 -24.70 9.02
C GLY A 260 -38.85 -23.53 8.60
N THR A 261 -39.29 -22.29 8.82
CA THR A 261 -38.47 -21.07 8.69
C THR A 261 -37.52 -20.85 9.89
N SER A 262 -37.11 -21.92 10.57
CA SER A 262 -36.11 -21.82 11.64
C SER A 262 -34.74 -21.48 11.04
N LYS A 263 -33.88 -20.84 11.83
CA LYS A 263 -32.50 -20.56 11.45
C LYS A 263 -31.79 -21.91 11.26
N ASN A 264 -31.77 -22.43 10.03
CA ASN A 264 -31.13 -23.71 9.70
C ASN A 264 -29.68 -23.69 10.20
N THR A 265 -29.42 -24.36 11.31
CA THR A 265 -28.05 -24.56 11.82
C THR A 265 -27.37 -25.63 10.96
N ILE A 266 -26.03 -25.66 10.97
CA ILE A 266 -25.29 -26.69 10.22
C ILE A 266 -25.72 -28.09 10.65
N GLU A 267 -26.08 -28.25 11.93
CA GLU A 267 -26.51 -29.51 12.54
C GLU A 267 -27.82 -30.02 11.92
N GLU A 268 -28.69 -29.11 11.46
CA GLU A 268 -29.92 -29.49 10.76
C GLU A 268 -29.65 -29.90 9.30
N LEU A 269 -28.65 -29.28 8.66
CA LEU A 269 -28.29 -29.50 7.25
C LEU A 269 -27.35 -30.70 7.06
N HIS A 270 -26.55 -31.06 8.06
CA HIS A 270 -25.43 -32.00 7.93
C HIS A 270 -25.34 -32.95 9.13
N HIS A 271 -25.54 -34.24 8.86
CA HIS A 271 -25.39 -35.30 9.86
C HIS A 271 -24.14 -36.12 9.50
N CYS A 272 -23.03 -35.84 10.19
CA CYS A 272 -21.79 -36.58 10.06
C CYS A 272 -21.46 -37.31 11.36
N TYR A 273 -21.28 -38.62 11.28
CA TYR A 273 -20.89 -39.47 12.41
C TYR A 273 -19.37 -39.70 12.49
N GLU A 274 -18.60 -39.09 11.59
CA GLU A 274 -17.14 -39.18 11.66
C GLU A 274 -16.66 -38.42 12.91
N PRO A 275 -15.66 -38.96 13.63
CA PRO A 275 -15.09 -38.28 14.82
C PRO A 275 -14.53 -36.88 14.48
N ILE A 276 -14.23 -36.65 13.21
CA ILE A 276 -13.55 -35.47 12.68
C ILE A 276 -14.31 -34.99 11.45
N CYS A 277 -15.44 -34.32 11.64
CA CYS A 277 -16.17 -33.73 10.52
C CYS A 277 -15.45 -32.44 10.03
N PRO A 278 -15.03 -32.35 8.75
CA PRO A 278 -14.42 -31.14 8.20
C PRO A 278 -15.29 -29.88 8.30
N LEU A 279 -16.63 -30.04 8.34
CA LEU A 279 -17.55 -28.92 8.53
C LEU A 279 -17.62 -28.42 9.98
N ASN A 280 -17.39 -29.30 10.97
CA ASN A 280 -17.28 -28.87 12.36
C ASN A 280 -16.00 -28.05 12.59
N MET A 281 -14.93 -28.35 11.84
CA MET A 281 -13.71 -27.53 11.84
C MET A 281 -13.94 -26.13 11.29
N PHE A 282 -14.87 -25.96 10.34
CA PHE A 282 -15.23 -24.64 9.83
C PHE A 282 -15.90 -23.76 10.90
N LEU A 283 -16.53 -24.36 11.91
CA LEU A 283 -17.13 -23.66 13.06
C LEU A 283 -16.18 -23.48 14.25
N GLY A 284 -14.90 -23.83 14.09
CA GLY A 284 -13.90 -23.72 15.17
C GLY A 284 -14.07 -24.74 16.31
N LEU A 285 -14.88 -25.79 16.12
CA LEU A 285 -14.95 -26.92 17.06
C LEU A 285 -13.72 -27.83 16.83
N ASN A 286 -13.21 -28.43 17.91
CA ASN A 286 -11.84 -28.92 18.01
C ASN A 286 -11.75 -30.47 17.96
N PRO A 287 -11.47 -31.10 16.80
CA PRO A 287 -11.06 -32.49 16.74
C PRO A 287 -9.65 -32.70 16.14
N SER A 288 -8.94 -33.72 16.63
CA SER A 288 -7.54 -34.05 16.30
C SER A 288 -7.40 -34.91 15.04
N ALA A 289 -7.09 -34.31 13.89
CA ALA A 289 -6.87 -35.02 12.61
C ALA A 289 -5.44 -35.55 12.44
N THR A 290 -5.29 -36.62 11.64
CA THR A 290 -3.98 -37.23 11.34
C THR A 290 -3.51 -36.93 9.91
N LYS A 291 -2.19 -36.76 9.72
CA LYS A 291 -1.58 -36.37 8.42
C LYS A 291 -1.84 -37.34 7.26
N ASN A 292 -2.21 -38.60 7.52
CA ASN A 292 -2.42 -39.61 6.47
C ASN A 292 -3.77 -39.46 5.74
N GLU A 293 -4.69 -38.64 6.25
CA GLU A 293 -6.04 -38.44 5.69
C GLU A 293 -6.07 -37.40 4.55
N LEU A 294 -4.94 -36.77 4.23
CA LEU A 294 -4.81 -35.70 3.22
C LEU A 294 -4.51 -36.20 1.78
N GLY A 295 -4.50 -37.51 1.54
CA GLY A 295 -3.82 -38.11 0.37
C GLY A 295 -4.67 -38.77 -0.74
N GLN A 296 -6.00 -38.67 -0.76
CA GLN A 296 -6.81 -39.41 -1.76
C GLN A 296 -7.94 -38.55 -2.32
N PHE A 297 -7.76 -37.90 -3.48
CA PHE A 297 -8.83 -37.09 -4.07
C PHE A 297 -8.78 -37.07 -5.59
N ASP A 298 -9.74 -37.75 -6.25
CA ASP A 298 -10.25 -37.38 -7.57
C ASP A 298 -11.46 -38.26 -7.90
N ASN A 299 -12.66 -37.72 -8.17
CA ASN A 299 -13.75 -38.49 -8.83
C ASN A 299 -15.05 -37.71 -9.21
N ALA A 300 -15.14 -36.37 -9.04
CA ALA A 300 -16.31 -35.62 -9.51
C ALA A 300 -15.92 -34.36 -10.31
N ASN A 301 -16.33 -34.31 -11.58
CA ASN A 301 -15.96 -33.27 -12.56
C ASN A 301 -16.40 -31.85 -12.14
N TRP A 302 -17.46 -31.68 -11.35
CA TRP A 302 -17.89 -30.35 -10.90
C TRP A 302 -17.05 -29.79 -9.74
N LYS A 303 -16.41 -30.65 -8.92
CA LYS A 303 -15.61 -30.20 -7.77
C LYS A 303 -14.39 -29.41 -8.20
N SER A 304 -13.65 -29.94 -9.19
CA SER A 304 -12.48 -29.26 -9.76
C SER A 304 -12.86 -27.90 -10.34
N LYS A 305 -14.05 -27.78 -10.95
CA LYS A 305 -14.57 -26.50 -11.47
C LYS A 305 -14.89 -25.49 -10.35
N VAL A 306 -15.44 -25.93 -9.22
CA VAL A 306 -15.67 -25.07 -8.03
C VAL A 306 -14.33 -24.54 -7.50
N ILE A 307 -13.36 -25.44 -7.31
CA ILE A 307 -12.01 -25.08 -6.82
C ILE A 307 -11.32 -24.13 -7.80
N GLN A 308 -11.39 -24.42 -9.10
CA GLN A 308 -10.83 -23.60 -10.16
C GLN A 308 -11.44 -22.19 -10.14
N ARG A 309 -12.77 -22.07 -10.19
CA ARG A 309 -13.46 -20.76 -10.10
C ARG A 309 -13.02 -19.99 -8.87
N SER A 310 -13.08 -20.63 -7.69
CA SER A 310 -12.70 -19.99 -6.44
C SER A 310 -11.26 -19.51 -6.43
N THR A 311 -10.33 -20.33 -6.94
CA THR A 311 -8.90 -19.98 -6.99
C THR A 311 -8.68 -18.81 -7.94
N THR A 312 -9.30 -18.85 -9.12
CA THR A 312 -9.21 -17.80 -10.13
C THR A 312 -9.78 -16.47 -9.61
N ILE A 313 -10.95 -16.46 -8.97
CA ILE A 313 -11.53 -15.24 -8.39
C ILE A 313 -10.60 -14.66 -7.31
N ARG A 314 -10.07 -15.51 -6.41
CA ARG A 314 -9.17 -15.05 -5.34
C ARG A 314 -7.87 -14.46 -5.90
N GLN A 315 -7.25 -15.13 -6.88
CA GLN A 315 -6.05 -14.62 -7.55
C GLN A 315 -6.31 -13.30 -8.26
N SER A 316 -7.45 -13.19 -8.95
CA SER A 316 -7.88 -11.97 -9.63
C SER A 316 -8.04 -10.81 -8.64
N MET A 317 -8.74 -11.03 -7.51
CA MET A 317 -8.91 -10.01 -6.47
C MET A 317 -7.59 -9.60 -5.82
N GLU A 318 -6.65 -10.52 -5.62
CA GLU A 318 -5.31 -10.19 -5.11
C GLU A 318 -4.52 -9.36 -6.13
N PHE A 319 -4.58 -9.72 -7.41
CA PHE A 319 -3.95 -8.96 -8.49
C PHE A 319 -4.52 -7.53 -8.59
N LEU A 320 -5.85 -7.37 -8.58
CA LEU A 320 -6.51 -6.06 -8.55
C LEU A 320 -6.11 -5.22 -7.33
N THR A 321 -5.98 -5.86 -6.17
CA THR A 321 -5.51 -5.21 -4.94
C THR A 321 -4.08 -4.66 -5.08
N ASP A 322 -3.19 -5.43 -5.71
CA ASP A 322 -1.81 -4.99 -5.91
C ASP A 322 -1.68 -3.93 -7.01
N LEU A 323 -2.55 -3.96 -8.04
CA LEU A 323 -2.67 -2.88 -9.03
C LEU A 323 -3.09 -1.55 -8.39
N VAL A 324 -4.04 -1.58 -7.45
CA VAL A 324 -4.44 -0.39 -6.68
C VAL A 324 -3.23 0.18 -5.94
N LYS A 325 -2.47 -0.65 -5.22
CA LYS A 325 -1.27 -0.20 -4.48
C LYS A 325 -0.22 0.39 -5.42
N ASP A 326 0.03 -0.25 -6.57
CA ASP A 326 1.01 0.25 -7.52
C ASP A 326 0.59 1.61 -8.07
N TRP A 327 -0.67 1.74 -8.51
CA TRP A 327 -1.23 2.98 -9.03
C TRP A 327 -1.21 4.10 -7.97
N SER A 328 -1.78 3.87 -6.79
CA SER A 328 -1.90 4.88 -5.73
C SER A 328 -0.55 5.32 -5.16
N SER A 329 0.48 4.46 -5.22
CA SER A 329 1.82 4.82 -4.77
C SER A 329 2.55 5.78 -5.70
N ARG A 330 2.06 6.05 -6.92
CA ARG A 330 2.76 6.93 -7.85
C ARG A 330 2.62 8.40 -7.45
N VAL A 331 3.72 9.12 -7.55
CA VAL A 331 3.84 10.49 -7.04
C VAL A 331 2.81 11.46 -7.62
N TRP A 332 2.52 11.37 -8.92
CA TRP A 332 1.53 12.22 -9.57
C TRP A 332 0.09 11.83 -9.21
N VAL A 333 -0.18 10.52 -9.15
CA VAL A 333 -1.48 9.94 -8.77
C VAL A 333 -1.90 10.37 -7.36
N ILE A 334 -0.95 10.53 -6.44
CA ILE A 334 -1.21 11.04 -5.09
C ILE A 334 -1.96 12.37 -5.11
N SER A 335 -1.53 13.30 -5.96
CA SER A 335 -2.19 14.60 -6.06
C SER A 335 -3.61 14.48 -6.63
N GLU A 336 -3.82 13.54 -7.56
CA GLU A 336 -5.08 13.34 -8.29
C GLU A 336 -6.17 12.79 -7.38
N PHE A 337 -5.90 11.71 -6.63
CA PHE A 337 -6.91 11.16 -5.72
C PHE A 337 -7.16 12.07 -4.51
N ASN A 338 -6.19 12.88 -4.08
CA ASN A 338 -6.41 13.88 -3.03
C ASN A 338 -7.30 15.04 -3.50
N ILE A 339 -7.19 15.44 -4.76
CA ILE A 339 -8.14 16.38 -5.37
C ILE A 339 -9.53 15.73 -5.44
N ALA A 340 -9.61 14.46 -5.86
CA ALA A 340 -10.87 13.73 -5.92
C ALA A 340 -11.53 13.60 -4.53
N LYS A 341 -10.72 13.37 -3.49
CA LYS A 341 -11.14 13.29 -2.07
C LYS A 341 -11.86 14.54 -1.61
N LYS A 342 -11.36 15.73 -1.99
CA LYS A 342 -11.99 17.02 -1.64
C LYS A 342 -13.39 17.18 -2.23
N LYS A 343 -13.65 16.56 -3.39
CA LYS A 343 -14.93 16.66 -4.13
C LYS A 343 -15.81 15.43 -4.01
N ASN A 344 -15.31 14.36 -3.37
CA ASN A 344 -15.90 13.02 -3.34
C ASN A 344 -16.37 12.54 -4.73
N ASN A 345 -15.55 12.77 -5.77
CA ASN A 345 -15.88 12.49 -7.17
C ASN A 345 -14.92 11.47 -7.84
N LEU A 346 -14.27 10.62 -7.04
CA LEU A 346 -13.43 9.53 -7.56
C LEU A 346 -14.32 8.37 -8.03
N LYS A 347 -14.16 7.98 -9.29
CA LYS A 347 -14.60 6.67 -9.78
C LYS A 347 -13.37 5.84 -10.13
N TYR A 348 -13.51 4.51 -10.17
CA TYR A 348 -12.46 3.62 -10.61
C TYR A 348 -12.97 2.50 -11.50
N TRP A 349 -12.09 1.97 -12.34
CA TRP A 349 -12.37 0.88 -13.26
C TRP A 349 -11.16 -0.01 -13.47
N PHE A 350 -11.42 -1.28 -13.80
CA PHE A 350 -10.41 -2.21 -14.28
C PHE A 350 -10.77 -2.66 -15.69
N THR A 351 -9.94 -2.32 -16.67
CA THR A 351 -10.13 -2.70 -18.08
C THR A 351 -10.29 -4.20 -18.27
N GLN A 352 -9.62 -5.04 -17.48
CA GLN A 352 -9.80 -6.50 -17.51
C GLN A 352 -11.17 -7.00 -17.03
N LEU A 353 -12.00 -6.14 -16.44
CA LEU A 353 -13.39 -6.48 -16.10
C LEU A 353 -14.37 -6.00 -17.17
N ALA A 354 -13.89 -5.28 -18.18
CA ALA A 354 -14.73 -4.94 -19.31
C ALA A 354 -15.10 -6.25 -19.99
N LEU A 355 -16.39 -6.58 -19.95
CA LEU A 355 -16.93 -7.73 -20.67
C LEU A 355 -16.33 -7.67 -22.07
N ALA A 356 -15.54 -8.70 -22.42
CA ALA A 356 -15.07 -8.86 -23.79
C ALA A 356 -16.32 -8.69 -24.62
N SER A 357 -16.42 -7.56 -25.33
CA SER A 357 -17.62 -7.18 -26.07
C SER A 357 -17.92 -8.40 -26.88
N GLN A 358 -18.98 -9.14 -26.51
CA GLN A 358 -19.30 -10.41 -27.13
C GLN A 358 -19.39 -10.07 -28.61
N ASP A 359 -18.33 -10.42 -29.32
CA ASP A 359 -18.06 -9.95 -30.66
C ASP A 359 -19.12 -10.60 -31.51
N ASN A 360 -20.26 -9.93 -31.70
CA ASN A 360 -21.21 -10.07 -32.80
C ASN A 360 -21.58 -11.49 -33.30
N SER A 361 -21.32 -12.58 -32.56
CA SER A 361 -21.23 -13.93 -33.14
C SER A 361 -21.81 -15.04 -32.27
N THR A 362 -22.91 -14.79 -31.57
CA THR A 362 -23.85 -15.87 -31.29
C THR A 362 -25.27 -15.40 -31.57
N THR A 363 -25.65 -15.61 -32.82
CA THR A 363 -27.02 -15.82 -33.33
C THR A 363 -27.71 -16.99 -32.62
N TYR A 364 -27.75 -16.99 -31.28
CA TYR A 364 -28.79 -17.73 -30.59
C TYR A 364 -30.03 -16.84 -30.64
N ASP A 365 -30.79 -16.96 -31.73
CA ASP A 365 -32.17 -16.49 -31.91
C ASP A 365 -33.13 -17.22 -30.94
N GLY A 366 -32.75 -17.34 -29.67
CA GLY A 366 -33.63 -17.78 -28.61
C GLY A 366 -34.35 -16.56 -28.07
N ASP A 367 -35.64 -16.43 -28.40
CA ASP A 367 -36.64 -15.43 -28.00
C ASP A 367 -36.81 -15.20 -26.47
N ASP A 368 -35.81 -15.48 -25.62
CA ASP A 368 -35.85 -15.12 -24.19
C ASP A 368 -35.48 -13.64 -23.98
N ASP A 369 -36.44 -12.80 -24.36
CA ASP A 369 -36.41 -11.33 -24.47
C ASP A 369 -36.34 -10.56 -23.11
N ASP A 370 -36.13 -11.23 -21.97
CA ASP A 370 -36.39 -10.59 -20.65
C ASP A 370 -35.23 -10.54 -19.65
N VAL A 371 -34.05 -11.09 -19.96
CA VAL A 371 -32.87 -10.86 -19.09
C VAL A 371 -32.18 -9.57 -19.53
N LYS A 372 -32.72 -8.43 -19.08
CA LYS A 372 -32.03 -7.13 -19.13
C LYS A 372 -30.67 -7.26 -18.44
N LYS A 373 -29.60 -7.49 -19.20
CA LYS A 373 -28.23 -7.46 -18.70
C LYS A 373 -28.01 -6.09 -18.06
N VAL A 374 -27.90 -6.04 -16.73
CA VAL A 374 -27.56 -4.82 -16.01
C VAL A 374 -26.17 -4.39 -16.51
N PRO A 375 -26.03 -3.22 -17.13
CA PRO A 375 -24.73 -2.79 -17.63
C PRO A 375 -23.77 -2.61 -16.47
N PHE A 376 -22.53 -3.07 -16.64
CA PHE A 376 -21.47 -2.78 -15.68
C PHE A 376 -21.25 -1.27 -15.65
N THR A 377 -21.24 -0.72 -14.44
CA THR A 377 -21.00 0.69 -14.16
C THR A 377 -19.63 0.87 -13.55
N PHE A 378 -19.07 2.07 -13.66
CA PHE A 378 -17.84 2.38 -12.95
C PHE A 378 -18.05 2.32 -11.44
N PHE A 379 -17.06 1.81 -10.70
CA PHE A 379 -17.13 1.76 -9.26
C PHE A 379 -16.98 3.18 -8.70
N LYS A 380 -17.86 3.58 -7.79
CA LYS A 380 -17.72 4.83 -7.03
C LYS A 380 -16.91 4.54 -5.77
N PHE A 381 -15.89 5.34 -5.51
CA PHE A 381 -15.19 5.29 -4.23
C PHE A 381 -15.75 6.38 -3.31
N ASP A 382 -16.22 6.00 -2.13
CA ASP A 382 -16.66 6.94 -1.10
C ASP A 382 -15.53 7.14 -0.09
N PHE A 383 -15.09 8.37 0.08
CA PHE A 383 -14.05 8.71 1.06
C PHE A 383 -14.58 8.77 2.50
N VAL A 384 -15.89 8.53 2.72
CA VAL A 384 -16.47 8.36 4.05
C VAL A 384 -16.12 6.96 4.55
N ASP A 385 -15.21 6.90 5.53
CA ASP A 385 -14.81 5.65 6.17
C ASP A 385 -16.00 5.01 6.89
N ASP A 386 -16.26 3.73 6.62
CA ASP A 386 -17.06 2.88 7.51
C ASP A 386 -16.18 2.50 8.72
N PRO A 387 -16.45 3.05 9.92
CA PRO A 387 -15.62 2.79 11.09
C PRO A 387 -15.66 1.33 11.53
N TYR A 388 -16.76 0.61 11.27
CA TYR A 388 -16.89 -0.79 11.62
C TYR A 388 -16.00 -1.66 10.72
N PHE A 389 -16.10 -1.44 9.40
CA PHE A 389 -15.27 -2.14 8.43
C PHE A 389 -13.78 -1.86 8.65
N SER A 390 -13.40 -0.60 8.88
CA SER A 390 -12.01 -0.18 9.13
C SER A 390 -11.41 -0.89 10.35
N LYS A 391 -12.15 -1.00 11.46
CA LYS A 391 -11.66 -1.67 12.67
C LYS A 391 -11.45 -3.17 12.47
N LEU A 392 -12.43 -3.85 11.86
CA LEU A 392 -12.34 -5.29 11.60
C LEU A 392 -11.20 -5.60 10.62
N ALA A 393 -11.13 -4.85 9.52
CA ALA A 393 -10.10 -5.03 8.52
C ALA A 393 -8.69 -4.68 9.05
N ALA A 394 -8.55 -3.60 9.83
CA ALA A 394 -7.28 -3.26 10.47
C ALA A 394 -6.83 -4.31 11.50
N MET A 395 -7.77 -5.06 12.09
CA MET A 395 -7.46 -6.21 12.90
C MET A 395 -6.89 -7.34 12.05
N ILE A 396 -7.49 -7.69 10.91
CA ILE A 396 -7.06 -8.86 10.12
C ILE A 396 -5.83 -8.54 9.25
N TYR A 397 -5.86 -7.42 8.54
CA TYR A 397 -4.88 -7.01 7.52
C TYR A 397 -3.83 -6.02 8.05
N ALA A 398 -3.58 -6.04 9.36
CA ALA A 398 -2.62 -5.15 10.02
C ALA A 398 -1.22 -5.17 9.40
N ASN A 399 -0.70 -6.36 9.11
CA ASN A 399 0.63 -6.63 8.56
C ASN A 399 0.66 -8.02 7.91
N GLN A 400 1.66 -8.29 7.05
CA GLN A 400 1.77 -9.51 6.27
C GLN A 400 1.89 -10.74 7.15
N ALA A 401 2.64 -10.67 8.26
CA ALA A 401 2.77 -11.77 9.20
C ALA A 401 1.40 -12.18 9.81
N LYS A 402 0.57 -11.20 10.15
CA LYS A 402 -0.78 -11.44 10.65
C LYS A 402 -1.69 -11.98 9.56
N VAL A 403 -1.61 -11.45 8.34
CA VAL A 403 -2.35 -11.98 7.19
C VAL A 403 -1.99 -13.45 6.95
N MET A 404 -0.71 -13.82 7.02
CA MET A 404 -0.26 -15.21 6.90
C MET A 404 -0.81 -16.09 8.03
N ARG A 405 -0.80 -15.59 9.27
CA ARG A 405 -1.37 -16.32 10.42
C ARG A 405 -2.89 -16.47 10.33
N THR A 406 -3.61 -15.42 9.94
CA THR A 406 -5.06 -15.48 9.80
C THR A 406 -5.47 -16.33 8.61
N ARG A 407 -4.68 -16.38 7.53
CA ARG A 407 -4.96 -17.25 6.38
C ARG A 407 -5.06 -18.74 6.74
N SER A 408 -4.39 -19.20 7.80
CA SER A 408 -4.49 -20.59 8.24
C SER A 408 -5.65 -20.86 9.19
N THR A 409 -6.28 -19.81 9.73
CA THR A 409 -7.33 -19.93 10.76
C THR A 409 -8.60 -19.16 10.41
N THR A 410 -8.68 -18.54 9.23
CA THR A 410 -9.83 -17.79 8.76
C THR A 410 -10.00 -17.91 7.26
N THR A 411 -11.23 -17.69 6.79
CA THR A 411 -11.64 -17.69 5.37
C THR A 411 -10.90 -16.67 4.48
N ASN A 412 -10.16 -15.74 5.10
CA ASN A 412 -9.40 -14.64 4.49
C ASN A 412 -10.18 -13.99 3.31
N PRO A 413 -11.28 -13.27 3.60
CA PRO A 413 -12.20 -12.78 2.59
C PRO A 413 -11.52 -11.75 1.69
N VAL A 414 -11.42 -12.09 0.40
CA VAL A 414 -10.76 -11.23 -0.60
C VAL A 414 -11.47 -9.89 -0.81
N TYR A 415 -12.79 -9.84 -0.58
CA TYR A 415 -13.56 -8.60 -0.54
C TYR A 415 -13.01 -7.61 0.50
N MET A 416 -12.84 -8.09 1.75
CA MET A 416 -12.41 -7.22 2.84
C MET A 416 -10.99 -6.73 2.61
N ARG A 417 -10.11 -7.59 2.10
CA ARG A 417 -8.73 -7.21 1.77
C ARG A 417 -8.67 -6.12 0.70
N PHE A 418 -9.46 -6.25 -0.36
CA PHE A 418 -9.49 -5.28 -1.46
C PHE A 418 -9.96 -3.90 -0.96
N HIS A 419 -11.13 -3.85 -0.30
CA HIS A 419 -11.68 -2.59 0.21
C HIS A 419 -10.82 -1.97 1.30
N TYR A 420 -10.24 -2.77 2.20
CA TYR A 420 -9.28 -2.28 3.17
C TYR A 420 -8.06 -1.64 2.50
N THR A 421 -7.55 -2.27 1.44
CA THR A 421 -6.42 -1.72 0.69
C THR A 421 -6.81 -0.42 0.00
N MET A 422 -7.97 -0.36 -0.66
CA MET A 422 -8.49 0.86 -1.28
C MET A 422 -8.59 2.01 -0.26
N THR A 423 -9.27 1.78 0.87
CA THR A 423 -9.40 2.75 1.96
C THR A 423 -8.06 3.18 2.52
N ARG A 424 -7.17 2.23 2.80
CA ARG A 424 -5.84 2.52 3.34
C ARG A 424 -5.01 3.36 2.38
N GLN A 425 -5.00 3.01 1.09
CA GLN A 425 -4.20 3.71 0.08
C GLN A 425 -4.74 5.10 -0.25
N LEU A 426 -6.06 5.29 -0.26
CA LEU A 426 -6.67 6.52 -0.76
C LEU A 426 -7.10 7.49 0.34
N ASN A 427 -7.33 7.01 1.57
CA ASN A 427 -7.88 7.83 2.64
C ASN A 427 -6.98 8.00 3.86
N GLN A 428 -6.26 6.94 4.27
CA GLN A 428 -5.66 6.84 5.61
C GLN A 428 -4.14 7.06 5.66
N GLN A 429 -3.49 7.37 4.53
CA GLN A 429 -2.03 7.52 4.52
C GLN A 429 -1.58 8.82 5.18
N THR A 430 -0.54 8.75 6.02
CA THR A 430 0.10 9.93 6.61
C THR A 430 1.03 10.62 5.60
N PHE A 431 1.42 11.87 5.87
CA PHE A 431 2.41 12.59 5.03
C PHE A 431 3.69 11.79 4.81
N LEU A 432 4.23 11.19 5.88
CA LEU A 432 5.46 10.39 5.83
C LEU A 432 5.28 9.09 5.03
N GLU A 433 4.13 8.41 5.17
CA GLU A 433 3.81 7.21 4.39
C GLU A 433 3.73 7.53 2.90
N ILE A 434 3.09 8.63 2.54
CA ILE A 434 2.95 9.07 1.15
C ILE A 434 4.33 9.45 0.56
N ILE A 435 5.13 10.26 1.27
CA ILE A 435 6.39 10.76 0.71
C ILE A 435 7.46 9.67 0.61
N LEU A 436 7.53 8.77 1.60
CA LEU A 436 8.54 7.71 1.65
C LEU A 436 8.12 6.46 0.88
N GLY A 437 6.81 6.16 0.85
CA GLY A 437 6.27 4.99 0.15
C GLY A 437 5.95 5.22 -1.32
N SER A 438 5.99 6.46 -1.80
CA SER A 438 5.67 6.74 -3.20
C SER A 438 6.71 6.19 -4.19
N LYS A 439 6.33 6.11 -5.46
CA LYS A 439 7.21 5.82 -6.60
C LYS A 439 7.29 7.06 -7.47
N ALA A 440 8.51 7.54 -7.70
CA ALA A 440 8.80 8.74 -8.47
C ALA A 440 10.00 8.52 -9.37
N SER A 441 9.95 9.04 -10.59
CA SER A 441 11.10 9.02 -11.52
C SER A 441 12.25 9.88 -11.01
N LYS A 442 11.93 11.00 -10.34
CA LYS A 442 12.89 11.82 -9.60
C LYS A 442 12.48 11.91 -8.14
N ASN A 443 13.44 11.83 -7.24
CA ASN A 443 13.15 11.88 -5.80
C ASN A 443 12.62 13.26 -5.34
N GLU A 444 12.95 14.35 -6.04
CA GLU A 444 12.38 15.68 -5.76
C GLU A 444 10.88 15.78 -6.06
N ASP A 445 10.36 15.02 -7.04
CA ASP A 445 8.93 15.04 -7.41
C ASP A 445 8.02 14.63 -6.26
N ARG A 446 8.56 13.82 -5.33
CA ARG A 446 7.89 13.43 -4.08
C ARG A 446 7.46 14.67 -3.32
N PHE A 447 8.38 15.61 -3.11
CA PHE A 447 8.10 16.84 -2.37
C PHE A 447 7.10 17.75 -3.09
N TYR A 448 7.21 17.90 -4.42
CA TYR A 448 6.26 18.73 -5.17
C TYR A 448 4.82 18.24 -5.08
N SER A 449 4.64 16.92 -4.95
CA SER A 449 3.32 16.29 -4.92
C SER A 449 2.76 16.13 -3.50
N THR A 450 3.61 15.90 -2.50
CA THR A 450 3.15 15.63 -1.13
C THR A 450 3.13 16.85 -0.21
N LEU A 451 4.06 17.79 -0.33
CA LEU A 451 4.10 18.99 0.51
C LEU A 451 2.78 19.80 0.44
N PRO A 452 2.15 20.01 -0.73
CA PRO A 452 0.88 20.73 -0.80
C PRO A 452 -0.28 20.09 -0.01
N LEU A 453 -0.11 18.83 0.41
CA LEU A 453 -1.12 18.05 1.12
C LEU A 453 -0.84 17.98 2.63
N SER A 454 0.24 18.58 3.12
CA SER A 454 0.65 18.52 4.52
C SER A 454 0.79 19.91 5.15
N GLU A 455 1.07 19.92 6.46
CA GLU A 455 1.39 21.15 7.20
C GLU A 455 2.68 21.85 6.71
N TYR A 456 3.49 21.16 5.90
CA TYR A 456 4.74 21.65 5.34
C TYR A 456 4.60 22.30 3.94
N ALA A 457 3.37 22.64 3.53
CA ALA A 457 3.08 23.18 2.19
C ALA A 457 3.88 24.43 1.82
N ASN A 458 4.23 25.27 2.81
CA ASN A 458 5.03 26.48 2.62
C ASN A 458 6.46 26.18 2.13
N LYS A 459 6.97 24.95 2.30
CA LYS A 459 8.32 24.54 1.86
C LYS A 459 8.41 24.20 0.38
N LYS A 460 7.29 24.13 -0.34
CA LYS A 460 7.25 23.75 -1.77
C LYS A 460 8.16 24.60 -2.65
N THR A 461 8.25 25.91 -2.40
CA THR A 461 9.05 26.84 -3.23
C THR A 461 10.55 26.63 -3.07
N GLU A 462 10.99 26.01 -1.97
CA GLU A 462 12.40 25.77 -1.67
C GLU A 462 12.93 24.48 -2.32
N VAL A 463 12.06 23.55 -2.72
CA VAL A 463 12.40 22.19 -3.17
C VAL A 463 13.48 22.18 -4.26
N SER A 464 13.40 23.11 -5.22
CA SER A 464 14.35 23.16 -6.34
C SER A 464 15.80 23.45 -5.95
N HIS A 465 16.03 23.93 -4.73
CA HIS A 465 17.36 24.24 -4.20
C HIS A 465 17.95 23.12 -3.34
N TRP A 466 17.16 22.10 -2.99
CA TRP A 466 17.57 21.06 -2.04
C TRP A 466 18.46 19.98 -2.64
N LYS A 467 18.59 19.91 -3.97
CA LYS A 467 19.42 18.93 -4.70
C LYS A 467 19.08 17.47 -4.33
N ILE A 468 17.79 17.15 -4.26
CA ILE A 468 17.30 15.80 -3.89
C ILE A 468 17.51 14.81 -5.03
N SER A 469 18.44 13.87 -4.85
CA SER A 469 18.79 12.86 -5.86
C SER A 469 18.51 11.42 -5.43
N SER A 470 18.44 11.14 -4.12
CA SER A 470 18.29 9.80 -3.55
C SER A 470 17.27 9.75 -2.41
N MET A 471 16.80 8.56 -2.04
CA MET A 471 15.95 8.38 -0.85
C MET A 471 16.66 8.78 0.46
N VAL A 472 17.99 8.67 0.51
CA VAL A 472 18.79 9.18 1.65
C VAL A 472 18.65 10.71 1.73
N SER A 473 18.82 11.43 0.61
CA SER A 473 18.63 12.88 0.59
C SER A 473 17.19 13.30 0.90
N VAL A 474 16.18 12.50 0.52
CA VAL A 474 14.77 12.73 0.91
C VAL A 474 14.64 12.68 2.44
N LYS A 475 15.12 11.62 3.09
CA LYS A 475 15.00 11.47 4.55
C LYS A 475 15.80 12.51 5.31
N LEU A 476 17.04 12.80 4.89
CA LEU A 476 17.84 13.87 5.48
C LEU A 476 17.08 15.20 5.41
N LYS A 477 16.49 15.52 4.26
CA LYS A 477 15.73 16.76 4.12
C LYS A 477 14.44 16.76 4.94
N LEU A 478 13.80 15.61 5.14
CA LEU A 478 12.66 15.49 6.06
C LEU A 478 13.07 15.80 7.50
N TYR A 479 14.22 15.31 7.98
CA TYR A 479 14.72 15.67 9.32
C TYR A 479 15.01 17.17 9.50
N ASP A 480 15.28 17.89 8.41
CA ASP A 480 15.50 19.34 8.44
C ASP A 480 14.17 20.13 8.50
N ILE A 481 13.15 19.73 7.73
CA ILE A 481 11.92 20.54 7.56
C ILE A 481 10.75 20.16 8.46
N MET A 482 10.73 18.95 9.02
CA MET A 482 9.58 18.45 9.79
C MET A 482 9.53 18.99 11.23
N ASN A 483 8.39 18.84 11.89
CA ASN A 483 8.26 19.06 13.34
C ASN A 483 8.88 17.89 14.14
N ASN A 484 9.07 18.08 15.45
CA ASN A 484 9.69 17.09 16.33
C ASN A 484 8.96 15.74 16.33
N MET A 485 7.63 15.75 16.34
CA MET A 485 6.81 14.54 16.34
C MET A 485 7.07 13.67 15.10
N ASP A 486 7.05 14.26 13.91
CA ASP A 486 7.27 13.55 12.66
C ASP A 486 8.73 13.10 12.51
N LYS A 487 9.70 13.88 13.01
CA LYS A 487 11.12 13.46 13.06
C LYS A 487 11.31 12.22 13.94
N LEU A 488 10.68 12.19 15.12
CA LEU A 488 10.70 11.02 16.00
C LEU A 488 9.99 9.82 15.35
N CYS A 489 8.82 10.02 14.75
CA CYS A 489 8.12 8.96 14.02
C CYS A 489 8.98 8.36 12.90
N LEU A 490 9.70 9.20 12.14
CA LEU A 490 10.63 8.74 11.10
C LEU A 490 11.81 7.95 11.70
N LEU A 491 12.38 8.40 12.82
CA LEU A 491 13.47 7.69 13.49
C LEU A 491 13.02 6.30 14.00
N PHE A 492 11.87 6.23 14.68
CA PHE A 492 11.33 4.97 15.17
C PHE A 492 10.91 4.02 14.05
N TRP A 493 10.44 4.56 12.92
CA TRP A 493 10.19 3.76 11.73
C TRP A 493 11.48 3.17 11.15
N SER A 494 12.58 3.94 11.13
CA SER A 494 13.88 3.49 10.65
C SER A 494 14.48 2.33 11.44
N VAL A 495 14.06 2.13 12.69
CA VAL A 495 14.56 1.06 13.57
C VAL A 495 13.59 -0.10 13.78
N GLN A 496 12.41 -0.03 13.17
CA GLN A 496 11.44 -1.13 13.19
C GLN A 496 12.08 -2.40 12.65
N LYS A 497 11.75 -3.55 13.27
CA LYS A 497 12.21 -4.89 12.85
C LYS A 497 11.92 -5.28 11.39
N ASP A 498 10.94 -4.64 10.77
CA ASP A 498 10.60 -4.94 9.37
C ASP A 498 11.39 -4.01 8.41
N ALA A 499 12.18 -3.07 8.93
CA ALA A 499 13.03 -2.19 8.14
C ALA A 499 14.33 -2.90 7.79
N ILE A 500 14.70 -2.90 6.50
CA ILE A 500 15.94 -3.53 6.05
C ILE A 500 17.10 -2.57 6.30
N LYS A 501 18.03 -2.98 7.18
CA LYS A 501 19.19 -2.18 7.59
C LYS A 501 20.43 -2.64 6.81
N HIS A 502 21.01 -1.76 6.00
CA HIS A 502 22.09 -2.10 5.06
C HIS A 502 23.50 -1.98 5.65
N GLY A 503 23.65 -1.50 6.88
CA GLY A 503 24.96 -1.20 7.46
C GLY A 503 25.72 -0.11 6.71
N VAL A 504 25.01 0.96 6.36
CA VAL A 504 25.57 2.13 5.68
C VAL A 504 25.30 3.36 6.54
N LEU A 505 26.33 4.19 6.71
CA LEU A 505 26.21 5.47 7.43
C LEU A 505 25.59 6.55 6.51
N PRO A 506 24.75 7.45 7.02
CA PRO A 506 24.22 7.48 8.37
C PRO A 506 23.12 6.42 8.58
N THR A 507 23.21 5.59 9.63
CA THR A 507 22.35 4.41 9.84
C THR A 507 20.87 4.76 9.99
N PHE A 508 20.54 5.95 10.49
CA PHE A 508 19.15 6.39 10.68
C PHE A 508 18.41 6.74 9.37
N VAL A 509 19.13 6.99 8.27
CA VAL A 509 18.52 7.32 6.95
C VAL A 509 18.68 6.23 5.91
N THR A 510 19.64 5.32 6.05
CA THR A 510 19.93 4.31 5.01
C THR A 510 19.00 3.11 5.04
N SER A 511 18.21 2.91 6.10
CA SER A 511 17.24 1.81 6.20
C SER A 511 16.18 1.84 5.08
N THR A 512 15.75 0.68 4.60
CA THR A 512 14.56 0.58 3.74
C THR A 512 13.34 0.35 4.62
N LEU A 513 12.43 1.33 4.65
CA LEU A 513 11.31 1.35 5.57
C LEU A 513 10.19 0.41 5.13
N SER A 514 9.60 -0.32 6.08
CA SER A 514 8.45 -1.19 5.81
C SER A 514 7.17 -0.36 5.68
N LEU A 515 6.41 -0.57 4.60
CA LEU A 515 5.08 0.04 4.41
C LEU A 515 4.03 -0.46 5.43
N GLU A 516 4.37 -1.48 6.24
CA GLU A 516 3.47 -2.05 7.23
C GLU A 516 3.50 -1.32 8.58
N PHE A 517 4.41 -0.36 8.74
CA PHE A 517 4.50 0.45 9.94
C PHE A 517 3.21 1.23 10.18
N LYS A 518 2.71 1.20 11.42
CA LYS A 518 1.47 1.89 11.81
C LYS A 518 1.80 3.23 12.41
N MET A 519 2.16 4.19 11.57
CA MET A 519 2.61 5.50 12.00
C MET A 519 1.59 6.24 12.87
N GLU A 520 0.32 6.24 12.46
CA GLU A 520 -0.74 6.92 13.19
C GLU A 520 -0.90 6.36 14.61
N ARG A 521 -0.69 5.05 14.79
CA ARG A 521 -0.69 4.43 16.12
C ARG A 521 0.47 4.96 16.95
N LEU A 522 1.68 5.05 16.40
CA LEU A 522 2.83 5.60 17.13
C LEU A 522 2.59 7.08 17.49
N ARG A 523 2.13 7.90 16.55
CA ARG A 523 1.85 9.33 16.78
C ARG A 523 0.78 9.51 17.86
N HIS A 524 -0.30 8.75 17.80
CA HIS A 524 -1.33 8.72 18.83
C HIS A 524 -0.76 8.29 20.19
N THR A 525 0.12 7.28 20.22
CA THR A 525 0.72 6.85 21.48
C THR A 525 1.67 7.90 22.06
N LEU A 526 2.53 8.51 21.24
CA LEU A 526 3.42 9.60 21.66
C LEU A 526 2.68 10.83 22.18
N SER A 527 1.46 11.08 21.67
CA SER A 527 0.65 12.24 22.07
C SER A 527 -0.18 11.99 23.33
N ASN A 528 -0.61 10.74 23.58
CA ASN A 528 -1.57 10.41 24.64
C ASN A 528 -0.96 9.70 25.85
N PHE A 529 0.25 9.16 25.71
CA PHE A 529 0.99 8.51 26.79
C PHE A 529 2.26 9.33 27.03
N GLY A 530 2.69 9.48 28.28
CA GLY A 530 3.83 10.28 28.67
C GLY A 530 5.04 10.01 27.78
N SER A 531 5.33 10.93 26.84
CA SER A 531 6.42 10.76 25.90
C SER A 531 7.75 10.86 26.64
N ASN A 532 8.68 9.97 26.28
CA ASN A 532 10.08 10.06 26.70
C ASN A 532 10.83 11.25 26.04
N PHE A 533 10.10 12.09 25.32
CA PHE A 533 10.64 13.27 24.66
C PHE A 533 9.83 14.50 25.08
N ASP A 534 10.53 15.61 25.31
CA ASP A 534 9.91 16.94 25.37
C ASP A 534 9.65 17.46 23.95
N LEU A 535 8.43 17.26 23.46
CA LEU A 535 8.06 17.61 22.09
C LEU A 535 8.10 19.11 21.82
N ASP A 536 8.04 19.94 22.88
CA ASP A 536 8.12 21.40 22.80
C ASP A 536 9.57 21.90 22.71
N ASP A 537 10.57 21.07 23.05
CA ASP A 537 11.98 21.41 22.90
C ASP A 537 12.42 21.25 21.43
N PRO A 538 12.73 22.35 20.70
CA PRO A 538 13.19 22.26 19.31
C PRO A 538 14.55 21.56 19.18
N SER A 539 15.27 21.36 20.28
CA SER A 539 16.56 20.67 20.32
C SER A 539 16.49 19.18 20.62
N ILE A 540 15.28 18.62 20.77
CA ILE A 540 15.10 17.20 21.06
C ILE A 540 15.66 16.30 19.96
N ILE A 541 15.52 16.72 18.70
CA ILE A 541 16.02 15.96 17.56
C ILE A 541 16.49 16.92 16.46
N ILE A 542 17.81 17.04 16.34
CA ILE A 542 18.47 17.97 15.42
C ILE A 542 19.33 17.17 14.44
N LEU A 543 19.17 17.46 13.14
CA LEU A 543 20.12 17.01 12.13
C LEU A 543 21.36 17.89 12.19
N CYS A 544 22.51 17.28 12.48
CA CYS A 544 23.80 17.93 12.51
C CYS A 544 24.60 17.54 11.25
N HIS A 545 25.36 18.50 10.73
CA HIS A 545 26.35 18.26 9.70
C HIS A 545 27.72 18.39 10.36
N ASP A 546 28.43 17.28 10.49
CA ASP A 546 29.74 17.27 11.15
C ASP A 546 30.78 17.82 10.16
N GLN A 547 30.77 19.13 9.98
CA GLN A 547 31.89 19.83 9.38
C GLN A 547 32.97 19.81 10.44
N HIS A 548 33.93 18.89 10.30
CA HIS A 548 35.13 18.88 11.12
C HIS A 548 35.81 20.26 10.98
N THR A 549 35.45 21.18 11.86
CA THR A 549 36.13 22.46 12.00
C THR A 549 37.47 22.11 12.62
N ASN A 550 38.46 21.90 11.75
CA ASN A 550 39.86 21.74 12.11
C ASN A 550 40.43 23.09 12.59
N ASN A 551 39.71 23.75 13.50
CA ASN A 551 39.87 25.14 13.91
C ASN A 551 41.00 25.32 14.92
N ASN A 552 41.82 24.30 15.16
CA ASN A 552 42.86 24.33 16.20
C ASN A 552 44.25 24.73 15.71
N ASN A 553 44.44 25.19 14.46
CA ASN A 553 45.79 25.56 13.99
C ASN A 553 45.92 26.84 13.14
N ILE A 554 44.92 27.73 13.10
CA ILE A 554 45.09 29.07 12.49
C ILE A 554 45.50 30.08 13.57
N ASN A 555 46.68 29.89 14.14
CA ASN A 555 47.41 30.95 14.83
C ASN A 555 48.89 30.74 14.48
N ASN A 556 49.40 31.60 13.59
CA ASN A 556 50.81 31.76 13.18
C ASN A 556 51.26 31.04 11.88
N SER A 557 50.86 31.57 10.73
CA SER A 557 51.79 31.63 9.59
C SER A 557 51.45 32.81 8.69
N GLN A 558 52.16 33.89 9.01
CA GLN A 558 52.54 35.03 8.18
C GLN A 558 52.48 34.75 6.67
N GLU A 559 51.76 35.63 5.98
CA GLU A 559 51.96 36.10 4.61
C GLU A 559 53.20 35.50 3.92
N ASN A 560 52.99 34.54 3.02
CA ASN A 560 53.82 34.40 1.83
C ASN A 560 52.89 33.96 0.70
N ASP A 561 52.72 34.89 -0.23
CA ASP A 561 52.17 34.68 -1.56
C ASP A 561 52.99 33.62 -2.33
N ASP A 562 52.36 33.09 -3.38
CA ASP A 562 52.92 32.30 -4.47
C ASP A 562 53.03 30.78 -4.22
N ASP A 563 52.00 30.03 -4.63
CA ASP A 563 52.07 29.20 -5.85
C ASP A 563 50.86 28.25 -6.00
N ASP A 564 50.36 28.20 -7.24
CA ASP A 564 49.22 27.42 -7.74
C ASP A 564 49.49 25.90 -7.76
N ASP A 565 49.35 25.20 -6.63
CA ASP A 565 49.36 23.73 -6.60
C ASP A 565 47.97 23.15 -6.24
N GLU A 566 47.07 23.08 -7.24
CA GLU A 566 45.74 22.44 -7.19
C GLU A 566 45.77 20.89 -7.03
N ASN A 567 46.79 20.31 -6.42
CA ASN A 567 47.00 18.85 -6.47
C ASN A 567 47.25 18.16 -5.12
N ASP A 568 46.84 18.79 -4.01
CA ASP A 568 46.91 18.13 -2.71
C ASP A 568 45.69 17.23 -2.51
N GLY A 569 45.82 15.98 -2.96
CA GLY A 569 44.88 14.87 -2.74
C GLY A 569 44.82 14.42 -1.28
N GLY A 570 44.74 15.38 -0.35
CA GLY A 570 44.60 15.13 1.07
C GLY A 570 43.39 14.24 1.30
N ASP A 571 43.60 13.17 2.09
CA ASP A 571 42.60 12.20 2.54
C ASP A 571 41.46 12.91 3.28
N GLY A 572 40.58 13.55 2.51
CA GLY A 572 39.44 14.30 3.00
C GLY A 572 38.53 13.35 3.73
N GLN A 573 38.64 13.37 5.07
CA GLN A 573 37.83 12.53 5.91
C GLN A 573 36.35 12.78 5.58
N PRO A 574 35.57 11.73 5.28
CA PRO A 574 34.20 11.89 4.80
C PRO A 574 33.36 12.66 5.81
N CYS A 575 32.69 13.70 5.33
CA CYS A 575 31.75 14.48 6.14
C CYS A 575 30.49 13.65 6.38
N TYR A 576 30.21 13.32 7.64
CA TYR A 576 29.05 12.54 8.03
C TYR A 576 27.92 13.44 8.54
N TYR A 577 26.68 13.02 8.27
CA TYR A 577 25.52 13.55 8.98
C TYR A 577 25.35 12.77 10.28
N SER A 578 24.92 13.46 11.32
CA SER A 578 24.50 12.85 12.56
C SER A 578 23.15 13.42 13.02
N LEU A 579 22.41 12.63 13.78
CA LEU A 579 21.15 13.02 14.38
C LEU A 579 21.35 13.10 15.89
N ARG A 580 21.31 14.31 16.44
CA ARG A 580 21.40 14.53 17.88
C ARG A 580 20.02 14.32 18.50
N LEU A 581 19.89 13.37 19.43
CA LEU A 581 18.63 12.99 20.08
C LEU A 581 18.70 13.17 21.60
N LYS A 582 17.70 13.80 22.22
CA LYS A 582 17.62 14.03 23.68
C LYS A 582 16.42 13.33 24.32
N PRO A 583 16.54 12.09 24.79
CA PRO A 583 15.48 11.46 25.57
C PRO A 583 15.45 11.99 27.02
N LYS A 584 14.33 11.83 27.73
CA LYS A 584 14.22 12.10 29.18
C LYS A 584 14.88 10.99 30.00
N GLU A 585 14.75 9.77 29.51
CA GLU A 585 15.30 8.56 30.12
C GLU A 585 15.83 7.59 29.07
N PHE A 586 16.76 6.73 29.46
CA PHE A 586 17.27 5.65 28.62
C PHE A 586 17.76 4.49 29.49
N TYR A 587 17.89 3.31 28.89
CA TYR A 587 18.39 2.13 29.56
C TYR A 587 19.76 1.74 29.01
N VAL A 588 20.67 1.35 29.89
CA VAL A 588 21.97 0.78 29.51
C VAL A 588 21.94 -0.71 29.83
N VAL A 589 22.31 -1.53 28.85
CA VAL A 589 22.41 -2.98 29.02
C VAL A 589 23.65 -3.29 29.86
N THR A 590 23.45 -3.93 31.02
CA THR A 590 24.57 -4.30 31.90
C THR A 590 25.30 -5.55 31.38
N ARG A 591 26.64 -5.55 31.44
CA ARG A 591 27.47 -6.67 30.95
C ARG A 591 27.48 -7.87 31.88
N ASP A 592 27.12 -7.70 33.15
CA ASP A 592 27.41 -8.69 34.19
C ASP A 592 26.42 -9.86 34.24
N ARG A 593 25.27 -9.79 33.55
CA ARG A 593 24.16 -10.74 33.76
C ARG A 593 23.40 -11.19 32.50
N THR A 594 23.46 -10.44 31.41
CA THR A 594 22.74 -10.75 30.18
C THR A 594 23.28 -12.00 29.47
N CYS A 595 22.44 -12.68 28.69
CA CYS A 595 22.83 -13.78 27.79
C CYS A 595 24.02 -13.33 26.91
N PRO A 596 25.27 -13.75 27.21
CA PRO A 596 26.48 -13.15 26.63
C PRO A 596 26.50 -13.27 25.11
N ASP A 597 25.87 -14.31 24.58
CA ASP A 597 25.89 -14.60 23.14
C ASP A 597 25.17 -13.50 22.34
N THR A 598 24.02 -13.02 22.82
CA THR A 598 23.23 -11.99 22.11
C THR A 598 23.94 -10.63 22.04
N SER A 599 24.48 -10.16 23.17
CA SER A 599 25.21 -8.88 23.25
C SER A 599 26.51 -8.93 22.47
N ASN A 600 27.24 -10.05 22.54
CA ASN A 600 28.45 -10.24 21.76
C ASN A 600 28.18 -10.22 20.24
N ASP A 601 27.12 -10.89 19.77
CA ASP A 601 26.75 -10.87 18.35
C ASP A 601 26.44 -9.45 17.86
N LEU A 602 25.70 -8.68 18.67
CA LEU A 602 25.38 -7.29 18.35
C LEU A 602 26.64 -6.40 18.31
N PHE A 603 27.55 -6.56 19.26
CA PHE A 603 28.82 -5.83 19.27
C PHE A 603 29.68 -6.18 18.05
N MET A 604 29.84 -7.48 17.78
CA MET A 604 30.70 -7.97 16.70
C MET A 604 30.21 -7.49 15.33
N THR A 605 28.89 -7.45 15.13
CA THR A 605 28.29 -6.96 13.88
C THR A 605 28.31 -5.43 13.76
N SER A 606 28.32 -4.72 14.88
CA SER A 606 28.35 -3.25 14.94
C SER A 606 29.77 -2.66 14.89
N LEU A 607 30.77 -3.43 15.31
CA LEU A 607 32.16 -2.99 15.45
C LEU A 607 32.75 -2.34 14.19
N PRO A 608 32.57 -2.88 12.97
CA PRO A 608 33.07 -2.24 11.75
C PRO A 608 32.46 -0.85 11.51
N LEU A 609 31.19 -0.63 11.88
CA LEU A 609 30.52 0.66 11.72
C LEU A 609 30.95 1.65 12.80
N CYS A 610 31.06 1.20 14.05
CA CYS A 610 31.59 2.00 15.15
C CYS A 610 33.01 2.52 14.85
N GLN A 611 33.86 1.69 14.25
CA GLN A 611 35.20 2.12 13.82
C GLN A 611 35.15 3.20 12.72
N ARG A 612 34.22 3.08 11.74
CA ARG A 612 34.08 4.07 10.65
C ARG A 612 33.62 5.44 11.13
N VAL A 613 32.84 5.50 12.21
CA VAL A 613 32.46 6.79 12.84
C VAL A 613 33.56 7.34 13.75
N GLY A 614 34.71 6.66 13.87
CA GLY A 614 35.89 7.12 14.60
C GLY A 614 35.99 6.64 16.05
N ILE A 615 35.23 5.62 16.45
CA ILE A 615 35.36 5.02 17.78
C ILE A 615 36.63 4.15 17.81
N HIS A 616 37.70 4.70 18.40
CA HIS A 616 38.98 4.04 18.57
C HIS A 616 39.47 4.04 20.03
N PRO A 617 39.85 2.87 20.60
CA PRO A 617 39.64 1.53 20.07
C PRO A 617 38.18 1.07 20.27
N ALA A 618 37.46 0.70 19.21
CA ALA A 618 36.19 -0.02 19.35
C ALA A 618 36.47 -1.50 19.62
N SER A 619 35.98 -2.00 20.76
CA SER A 619 35.96 -3.40 21.16
C SER A 619 34.66 -3.70 21.91
N THR A 620 34.36 -4.98 22.15
CA THR A 620 33.25 -5.40 23.02
C THR A 620 33.35 -4.78 24.42
N ASP A 621 34.56 -4.44 24.87
CA ASP A 621 34.81 -3.85 26.17
C ASP A 621 34.66 -2.32 26.21
N THR A 622 34.70 -1.65 25.05
CA THR A 622 34.58 -0.19 24.97
C THR A 622 33.25 0.29 24.40
N LEU A 623 32.46 -0.62 23.82
CA LEU A 623 31.13 -0.31 23.29
C LEU A 623 30.03 -0.53 24.32
N ASP A 624 29.03 0.33 24.26
CA ASP A 624 27.84 0.33 25.10
C ASP A 624 26.61 0.04 24.24
N ILE A 625 25.59 -0.60 24.83
CA ILE A 625 24.27 -0.77 24.24
C ILE A 625 23.28 0.07 25.02
N VAL A 626 22.60 0.97 24.32
CA VAL A 626 21.58 1.85 24.88
C VAL A 626 20.23 1.55 24.24
N LEU A 627 19.20 1.48 25.07
CA LEU A 627 17.81 1.34 24.66
C LEU A 627 17.06 2.64 24.99
N ILE A 628 16.45 3.25 23.99
CA ILE A 628 15.62 4.44 24.15
C ILE A 628 14.18 4.08 23.79
N SER A 629 13.32 4.03 24.81
CA SER A 629 11.89 3.87 24.64
C SER A 629 11.27 5.19 24.15
N PRO A 630 10.22 5.16 23.31
CA PRO A 630 9.43 6.34 23.00
C PRO A 630 8.55 6.84 24.15
N PHE A 631 8.38 6.03 25.19
CA PHE A 631 7.47 6.26 26.32
C PHE A 631 8.24 6.31 27.63
N SER A 632 7.81 7.20 28.53
CA SER A 632 8.35 7.38 29.88
C SER A 632 7.98 6.22 30.82
N SER A 633 8.86 5.90 31.76
CA SER A 633 8.72 4.87 32.78
C SER A 633 7.85 5.29 33.96
N GLU A 634 7.66 6.60 34.19
CA GLU A 634 7.00 7.12 35.39
C GLU A 634 5.47 6.96 35.40
N GLU A 635 4.85 6.69 34.25
CA GLU A 635 3.41 6.46 34.19
C GLU A 635 3.08 4.99 34.46
N SER A 636 1.92 4.75 35.08
CA SER A 636 1.29 3.42 35.23
C SER A 636 0.96 2.72 33.87
N SER A 637 1.52 3.24 32.78
CA SER A 637 1.53 2.75 31.41
C SER A 637 2.30 1.44 31.23
N TRP A 638 3.07 0.96 32.21
CA TRP A 638 3.69 -0.38 32.14
C TRP A 638 2.68 -1.49 31.81
N ASN A 639 1.45 -1.37 32.31
CA ASN A 639 0.36 -2.29 31.96
C ASN A 639 -0.11 -2.18 30.49
N VAL A 640 0.02 -1.01 29.87
CA VAL A 640 -0.24 -0.78 28.43
C VAL A 640 0.96 -1.25 27.59
N ILE A 641 2.18 -1.09 28.12
CA ILE A 641 3.45 -1.54 27.54
C ILE A 641 3.51 -3.08 27.51
N HIS A 642 2.87 -3.77 28.47
CA HIS A 642 2.70 -5.23 28.46
C HIS A 642 1.76 -5.79 27.37
N ASP A 643 1.10 -4.95 26.55
CA ASP A 643 0.75 -5.42 25.20
C ASP A 643 2.08 -5.62 24.45
N SER A 644 2.68 -6.80 24.67
CA SER A 644 4.03 -7.22 24.25
C SER A 644 4.36 -6.95 22.79
N ARG A 645 3.33 -6.66 21.99
CA ARG A 645 3.42 -6.28 20.58
C ARG A 645 3.86 -4.84 20.36
N LEU A 646 3.62 -3.90 21.27
CA LEU A 646 4.04 -2.51 21.11
C LEU A 646 5.47 -2.29 21.63
N HIS A 647 5.80 -2.89 22.77
CA HIS A 647 7.13 -2.76 23.35
C HIS A 647 8.22 -3.36 22.43
N GLY A 648 7.93 -4.52 21.83
CA GLY A 648 8.80 -5.14 20.82
C GLY A 648 8.98 -4.37 19.52
N MET A 649 8.10 -3.40 19.22
CA MET A 649 8.06 -2.78 17.89
C MET A 649 8.68 -1.38 17.82
N CYS A 650 9.02 -0.75 18.95
CA CYS A 650 9.36 0.67 18.95
C CYS A 650 10.55 1.10 19.82
N CYS A 651 11.35 0.21 20.41
CA CYS A 651 12.55 0.64 21.13
C CYS A 651 13.70 0.95 20.15
N LEU A 652 14.34 2.11 20.35
CA LEU A 652 15.55 2.49 19.60
C LEU A 652 16.76 1.85 20.29
N VAL A 653 17.36 0.85 19.62
CA VAL A 653 18.62 0.22 20.08
C VAL A 653 19.79 0.96 19.43
N LEU A 654 20.71 1.42 20.26
CA LEU A 654 21.94 2.08 19.84
C LEU A 654 23.15 1.28 20.31
N VAL A 655 24.17 1.18 19.46
CA VAL A 655 25.50 0.66 19.83
C VAL A 655 26.50 1.78 19.62
N GLY A 656 27.35 2.04 20.61
CA GLY A 656 28.23 3.21 20.54
C GLY A 656 29.17 3.34 21.73
N SER A 657 29.61 4.55 22.00
CA SER A 657 30.47 4.85 23.15
C SER A 657 30.04 6.12 23.83
N PHE A 658 29.80 6.05 25.15
CA PHE A 658 29.59 7.25 25.95
C PHE A 658 30.81 8.18 25.92
N ALA A 659 32.04 7.66 25.94
CA ALA A 659 33.23 8.51 25.98
C ALA A 659 33.34 9.45 24.76
N GLN A 660 32.85 9.02 23.60
CA GLN A 660 32.92 9.79 22.35
C GLN A 660 31.58 10.39 21.93
N ASN A 661 30.49 10.01 22.59
CA ASN A 661 29.11 10.33 22.23
C ASN A 661 28.81 10.08 20.74
N LYS A 662 29.19 8.90 20.25
CA LYS A 662 28.93 8.43 18.88
C LYS A 662 28.18 7.13 18.94
N TRP A 663 27.06 7.08 18.22
CA TRP A 663 26.11 5.98 18.27
C TRP A 663 25.70 5.58 16.87
N ILE A 664 25.38 4.31 16.67
CA ILE A 664 24.82 3.80 15.42
C ILE A 664 23.59 2.95 15.72
N ILE A 665 22.71 2.82 14.74
CA ILE A 665 21.63 1.81 14.75
C ILE A 665 22.22 0.50 14.19
N PRO A 666 22.22 -0.60 14.96
CA PRO A 666 22.81 -1.86 14.52
C PRO A 666 22.02 -2.48 13.36
N CYS A 667 22.71 -3.19 12.46
CA CYS A 667 22.09 -3.81 11.27
C CYS A 667 21.21 -5.02 11.60
N GLN A 668 21.53 -5.72 12.67
CA GLN A 668 20.77 -6.90 13.09
C GLN A 668 19.54 -6.47 13.88
N ASP A 669 18.43 -7.16 13.64
CA ASP A 669 17.25 -7.02 14.49
C ASP A 669 17.47 -7.75 15.80
N VAL A 670 17.05 -7.08 16.85
CA VAL A 670 17.27 -7.50 18.23
C VAL A 670 15.94 -7.87 18.87
N ASP A 671 15.21 -8.76 18.20
CA ASP A 671 13.94 -9.33 18.68
C ASP A 671 14.08 -9.99 20.08
N HIS A 672 15.31 -10.30 20.51
CA HIS A 672 15.59 -10.89 21.83
C HIS A 672 15.67 -9.87 22.98
N TYR A 673 15.84 -8.57 22.70
CA TYR A 673 16.19 -7.58 23.72
C TYR A 673 14.97 -7.04 24.47
N THR A 674 13.76 -7.33 23.99
CA THR A 674 12.51 -6.91 24.66
C THR A 674 12.08 -7.87 25.76
N HIS A 675 12.90 -8.88 26.06
CA HIS A 675 12.63 -9.91 27.07
C HIS A 675 13.65 -9.91 28.21
N TYR A 676 14.50 -8.88 28.34
CA TYR A 676 15.35 -8.78 29.52
C TYR A 676 14.51 -8.65 30.78
N ASP A 677 14.89 -9.40 31.80
CA ASP A 677 14.39 -9.16 33.14
C ASP A 677 14.85 -7.77 33.59
N ASP A 678 14.03 -7.07 34.38
CA ASP A 678 14.30 -5.69 34.85
C ASP A 678 15.70 -5.55 35.49
N ASP A 679 16.27 -6.64 36.00
CA ASP A 679 17.59 -6.70 36.62
C ASP A 679 18.77 -6.48 35.64
N ASP A 680 18.57 -6.65 34.33
CA ASP A 680 19.62 -6.54 33.31
C ASP A 680 19.77 -5.12 32.73
N LEU A 681 18.77 -4.28 32.93
CA LEU A 681 18.68 -2.93 32.39
C LEU A 681 18.85 -1.89 33.50
N LYS A 682 19.85 -1.00 33.33
CA LYS A 682 20.01 0.13 34.24
C LYS A 682 19.36 1.38 33.64
N LEU A 683 18.31 1.87 34.30
CA LEU A 683 17.62 3.11 33.94
C LEU A 683 18.47 4.33 34.31
N TYR A 684 18.54 5.29 33.39
CA TYR A 684 19.14 6.60 33.57
C TYR A 684 18.11 7.67 33.23
N THR A 685 17.93 8.64 34.12
CA THR A 685 17.04 9.79 33.93
C THR A 685 17.83 11.10 33.98
N ASN A 686 17.32 12.14 33.32
CA ASN A 686 17.94 13.46 33.33
C ASN A 686 17.97 14.14 34.72
N GLU A 687 17.18 13.66 35.69
CA GLU A 687 17.08 14.24 37.04
C GLU A 687 18.05 13.63 38.07
N GLY A 688 18.84 12.61 37.69
CA GLY A 688 19.74 11.92 38.63
C GLY A 688 20.93 12.75 39.12
N GLU A 689 21.26 12.67 40.41
CA GLU A 689 22.30 13.47 41.10
C GLU A 689 23.73 13.31 40.53
N ASN A 690 23.99 12.28 39.73
CA ASN A 690 25.28 12.09 39.06
C ASN A 690 25.27 12.79 37.68
N HIS A 691 25.60 14.09 37.67
CA HIS A 691 25.68 15.00 36.50
C HIS A 691 26.73 14.62 35.44
N GLN A 692 27.18 13.37 35.40
CA GLN A 692 28.29 12.92 34.54
C GLN A 692 27.83 12.22 33.26
N TYR A 693 26.52 12.11 33.02
CA TYR A 693 25.98 11.39 31.87
C TYR A 693 25.63 12.31 30.71
N ILE A 694 25.75 11.75 29.51
CA ILE A 694 25.39 12.38 28.26
C ILE A 694 23.88 12.61 28.20
N HIS A 695 23.49 13.84 27.93
CA HIS A 695 22.08 14.24 27.78
C HIS A 695 21.57 14.12 26.34
N ASP A 696 22.47 13.90 25.37
CA ASP A 696 22.16 13.88 23.95
C ASP A 696 22.96 12.81 23.18
N PHE A 697 22.32 12.02 22.33
CA PHE A 697 22.96 10.95 21.56
C PHE A 697 23.23 11.44 20.13
N ASN A 698 24.49 11.50 19.68
CA ASN A 698 24.79 11.75 18.25
C ASN A 698 24.78 10.43 17.48
N ILE A 699 23.67 10.18 16.78
CA ILE A 699 23.42 8.97 16.00
C ILE A 699 23.94 9.17 14.58
N TYR A 700 24.89 8.35 14.16
CA TYR A 700 25.46 8.32 12.82
C TYR A 700 24.75 7.25 12.00
#